data_AF-A0A662Z868-F1
#
_entry.id   AF-A0A662Z868-F1
#
_cell.length_a   1.000
_cell.length_b   1.000
_cell.length_c   1.000
_cell.angle_alpha   90.00
_cell.angle_beta   90.00
_cell.angle_gamma   90.00
#
_symmetry.space_group_name_H-M   'P 1'
#
loop_
_entity.id
_entity.type
_entity.pdbx_description
1 polymer ?
#
loop_
_entity_poly.entity_id
_entity_poly.type
_entity_poly.pdbx_seq_one_letter_code
_entity_poly.pdbx_strand_id
1 'polypeptide(L)'
;MTDKLQSFINASNSTIFGSRDVEIGKKGEVKLGGVLFSAKSSTNFATMKAFREALSKRYGVFGETVFDSTLALRFKAKKSLRACDISKTLSKIDLIKKRAFTNEISRQLDTDPLFRSLPKDVRTQIRGNIKKNPFLNIKMSDFRNQIELYKGVSARIRSEIDTVTENMQLEMKSLGIARGINVDVTDNEPTGLKDLKTILDGKDTSVEDKLKSGKIGIGLRINNSKTNPILLQKIKDNGVEPGFIYKNDWSLKDSISFSKEYDSEKSIQILNRLKAEDPKLEKACANLPIKEQIMLCGYRHPAVMSAIAESVIEIGLQNKKSEIYKAFENNFPLHDPEKWREIPQDLLKNRLFIQIRDAVLAVKPGSDLYGMSPVFKKFSDSHIIKLDYNENDRLYKKDLAHAGKFRRPERVAINRKFGKFYRLNVTKKADDISASAVTEALANDISRIMGIPTQELRIVRGKYSDGHPKIMLEAKFANGYKDLESGFIKDGQLVKPKDYPYALEKLGKYKAFFLVTADRDAIGSRGQNKGLINGKFFAIDPGHSLEGNGKYLEVEDNLSFKVNYGLLKKPRFNNFSIFDDDTRFAKLQGVVNLREIKNSGAIDTLFRQYKEAFNPNENGISKAEAKIRTKIIADIEAKEKEFNYSLQKILNVSDSQLHLYDALSDDGAQIQQNAIETIENLEKLTSPTTWISKNGTVPLEHLQVIPETRVAWNAHVEGNNIVYNCDEPLSEAAKKLLTPIVHSAHGELKIEADGTATIKVSKANRETFFNVLSEKNVMRITHPEESVARESGHDGILEAKNYKSPLVEAPLVNNQKGLNFNIPETLDVMLKGKRVTLRKQHYEAMLKETPLALQPKTINELKAILTARIEKGNKIIQDVLAGKGYQHKTTPRNAANLVLALHAIALTKGEYLERGAFSVVDPEGRLYQWLNNSKDIYFRTSTHATAYHHNYIDGHMNMPRGFDIPAGMSGLFGDMKTFQFFAIPELDRPPQPRRLYLKPETHGIYHSTIKEHEIEESRTPGMQTRPAVDGDWKESILHFGSLLTSISRGGEANGNRKETMPKTVLDAVKNAKRDLDAAGLTEYGEQLVKNVTNKNGGIRQLINNIQLIFKQIADKSRADRLDNKEDDDLFAPKKYLNASGPLISVMEKIQDYVEPQRNNDEDPENKDNSRSYDRGGDPLNRIGNEIMLEMPELTL
;
A
#
# COMPACT_ATOMS: atom_id res chain seq x y z
N MET A 1 21.47 -35.23 -39.71
CA MET A 1 20.69 -33.97 -39.50
C MET A 1 21.53 -32.81 -39.98
N THR A 2 21.14 -32.15 -41.07
CA THR A 2 21.80 -30.95 -41.58
C THR A 2 21.72 -29.83 -40.54
N ASP A 3 22.83 -29.12 -40.33
CA ASP A 3 22.87 -27.97 -39.43
C ASP A 3 21.84 -26.92 -39.89
N LYS A 4 20.91 -26.56 -39.00
CA LYS A 4 19.80 -25.63 -39.32
C LYS A 4 20.33 -24.27 -39.77
N LEU A 5 21.51 -23.85 -39.29
CA LEU A 5 22.17 -22.64 -39.77
C LEU A 5 22.63 -22.79 -41.23
N GLN A 6 23.10 -23.98 -41.61
CA GLN A 6 23.48 -24.26 -43.00
C GLN A 6 22.26 -24.19 -43.93
N SER A 7 21.07 -24.58 -43.46
CA SER A 7 19.84 -24.38 -44.23
C SER A 7 19.52 -22.89 -44.47
N PHE A 8 19.77 -22.02 -43.49
CA PHE A 8 19.66 -20.56 -43.67
C PHE A 8 20.71 -20.01 -44.64
N ILE A 9 21.95 -20.51 -44.59
CA ILE A 9 23.03 -20.11 -45.50
C ILE A 9 22.73 -20.55 -46.93
N ASN A 10 22.26 -21.79 -47.12
CA ASN A 10 21.92 -22.30 -48.44
C ASN A 10 20.71 -21.54 -49.02
N ALA A 11 19.73 -21.18 -48.18
CA ALA A 11 18.64 -20.32 -48.58
C ALA A 11 19.14 -18.92 -48.96
N SER A 12 20.07 -18.30 -48.22
CA SER A 12 20.59 -16.97 -48.60
C SER A 12 21.40 -17.01 -49.89
N ASN A 13 22.23 -18.04 -50.07
CA ASN A 13 23.14 -18.17 -51.21
C ASN A 13 22.44 -18.62 -52.50
N SER A 14 21.25 -19.23 -52.41
CA SER A 14 20.43 -19.58 -53.57
C SER A 14 19.65 -18.40 -54.16
N THR A 15 19.89 -17.18 -53.68
CA THR A 15 19.22 -15.96 -54.16
C THR A 15 20.19 -15.04 -54.90
N ILE A 16 19.83 -14.66 -56.13
CA ILE A 16 20.54 -13.62 -56.91
C ILE A 16 20.22 -12.21 -56.34
N PHE A 17 19.11 -12.08 -55.59
CA PHE A 17 18.64 -10.82 -55.00
C PHE A 17 18.74 -10.84 -53.47
N GLY A 18 19.65 -10.04 -52.91
CA GLY A 18 19.84 -9.94 -51.46
C GLY A 18 18.62 -9.43 -50.66
N SER A 19 17.59 -8.89 -51.33
CA SER A 19 16.35 -8.42 -50.71
C SER A 19 15.31 -9.52 -50.45
N ARG A 20 15.50 -10.75 -50.97
CA ARG A 20 14.50 -11.82 -50.85
C ARG A 20 14.35 -12.32 -49.42
N ASP A 21 13.09 -12.50 -49.01
CA ASP A 21 12.75 -13.00 -47.68
C ASP A 21 13.10 -14.49 -47.53
N VAL A 22 13.46 -14.88 -46.31
CA VAL A 22 13.66 -16.26 -45.87
C VAL A 22 12.60 -16.54 -44.81
N GLU A 23 11.99 -17.72 -44.85
CA GLU A 23 10.95 -18.12 -43.90
C GLU A 23 11.11 -19.58 -43.44
N ILE A 24 10.54 -19.89 -42.28
CA ILE A 24 10.36 -21.27 -41.82
C ILE A 24 8.97 -21.77 -42.18
N GLY A 25 8.92 -22.90 -42.89
CA GLY A 25 7.70 -23.62 -43.24
C GLY A 25 7.06 -24.35 -42.05
N LYS A 26 5.86 -24.89 -42.26
CA LYS A 26 5.06 -25.52 -41.20
C LYS A 26 5.72 -26.76 -40.59
N LYS A 27 6.65 -27.42 -41.30
CA LYS A 27 7.39 -28.59 -40.81
C LYS A 27 8.78 -28.20 -40.25
N GLY A 28 9.06 -26.90 -40.08
CA GLY A 28 10.31 -26.40 -39.52
C GLY A 28 11.47 -26.25 -40.52
N GLU A 29 11.20 -26.47 -41.81
CA GLU A 29 12.14 -26.35 -42.92
C GLU A 29 12.40 -24.88 -43.30
N VAL A 30 13.66 -24.54 -43.60
CA VAL A 30 14.03 -23.21 -44.07
C VAL A 30 13.82 -23.14 -45.57
N LYS A 31 13.04 -22.17 -46.05
CA LYS A 31 12.75 -21.96 -47.47
C LYS A 31 12.77 -20.48 -47.84
N LEU A 32 12.79 -20.21 -49.14
CA LEU A 32 12.67 -18.86 -49.67
C LEU A 32 11.22 -18.37 -49.56
N GLY A 33 11.05 -17.18 -48.99
CA GLY A 33 9.78 -16.47 -48.93
C GLY A 33 9.46 -15.71 -50.22
N GLY A 34 8.37 -14.95 -50.18
CA GLY A 34 7.90 -14.11 -51.28
C GLY A 34 8.87 -12.98 -51.64
N VAL A 35 8.90 -12.61 -52.93
CA VAL A 35 9.73 -11.50 -53.44
C VAL A 35 9.02 -10.14 -53.27
N LEU A 36 7.68 -10.13 -53.28
CA LEU A 36 6.84 -8.91 -53.25
C LEU A 36 6.00 -8.74 -51.97
N PHE A 37 5.75 -9.82 -51.23
CA PHE A 37 4.88 -9.81 -50.05
C PHE A 37 5.56 -10.50 -48.87
N SER A 38 5.71 -9.80 -47.75
CA SER A 38 6.27 -10.38 -46.52
C SER A 38 5.30 -11.38 -45.92
N ALA A 39 5.83 -12.45 -45.32
CA ALA A 39 5.00 -13.40 -44.57
C ALA A 39 4.30 -12.72 -43.37
N LYS A 40 3.30 -13.41 -42.79
CA LYS A 40 2.58 -12.94 -41.60
C LYS A 40 3.57 -12.67 -40.45
N SER A 41 3.25 -11.70 -39.60
CA SER A 41 4.11 -11.27 -38.49
C SER A 41 4.50 -12.40 -37.54
N SER A 42 3.64 -13.41 -37.36
CA SER A 42 3.94 -14.63 -36.58
C SER A 42 5.00 -15.50 -37.25
N THR A 43 4.94 -15.70 -38.57
CA THR A 43 5.94 -16.45 -39.36
C THR A 43 7.29 -15.74 -39.38
N ASN A 44 7.29 -14.41 -39.55
CA ASN A 44 8.52 -13.60 -39.50
C ASN A 44 9.20 -13.71 -38.14
N PHE A 45 8.41 -13.63 -37.06
CA PHE A 45 8.94 -13.78 -35.70
C PHE A 45 9.51 -15.18 -35.45
N ALA A 46 8.78 -16.23 -35.84
CA ALA A 46 9.25 -17.61 -35.72
C ALA A 46 10.55 -17.86 -36.52
N THR A 47 10.64 -17.30 -37.73
CA THR A 47 11.82 -17.42 -38.58
C THR A 47 13.04 -16.72 -37.97
N MET A 48 12.88 -15.47 -37.53
CA MET A 48 13.95 -14.72 -36.86
C MET A 48 14.39 -15.41 -35.57
N LYS A 49 13.44 -15.93 -34.78
CA LYS A 49 13.72 -16.70 -33.56
C LYS A 49 14.57 -17.93 -33.86
N ALA A 50 14.17 -18.71 -34.86
CA ALA A 50 14.91 -19.90 -35.25
C ALA A 50 16.28 -19.60 -35.87
N PHE A 51 16.45 -18.48 -36.57
CA PHE A 51 17.77 -18.03 -37.04
C PHE A 51 18.67 -17.64 -35.86
N ARG A 52 18.13 -16.92 -34.86
CA ARG A 52 18.84 -16.60 -33.61
C ARG A 52 19.23 -17.86 -32.85
N GLU A 53 18.34 -18.84 -32.74
CA GLU A 53 18.61 -20.16 -32.13
C GLU A 53 19.68 -20.94 -32.89
N ALA A 54 19.64 -20.92 -34.23
CA ALA A 54 20.66 -21.58 -35.06
C ALA A 54 22.04 -20.93 -34.89
N LEU A 55 22.11 -19.59 -34.82
CA LEU A 55 23.34 -18.86 -34.51
C LEU A 55 23.85 -19.15 -33.10
N SER A 56 22.97 -19.16 -32.11
CA SER A 56 23.29 -19.53 -30.71
C SER A 56 23.84 -20.96 -30.62
N LYS A 57 23.21 -21.91 -31.32
CA LYS A 57 23.65 -23.31 -31.32
C LYS A 57 25.06 -23.48 -31.94
N ARG A 58 25.38 -22.76 -33.01
CA ARG A 58 26.67 -22.86 -33.72
C ARG A 58 27.79 -22.04 -33.06
N TYR A 59 27.47 -20.83 -32.63
CA TYR A 59 28.45 -19.82 -32.20
C TYR A 59 28.23 -19.30 -30.78
N GLY A 60 27.36 -19.95 -30.01
CA GLY A 60 27.06 -19.56 -28.62
C GLY A 60 26.61 -18.10 -28.51
N VAL A 61 27.05 -17.46 -27.43
CA VAL A 61 26.79 -16.04 -27.14
C VAL A 61 27.26 -15.09 -28.26
N PHE A 62 28.28 -15.48 -29.04
CA PHE A 62 28.74 -14.66 -30.16
C PHE A 62 27.69 -14.62 -31.27
N GLY A 63 27.04 -15.76 -31.57
CA GLY A 63 25.95 -15.83 -32.53
C GLY A 63 24.75 -14.96 -32.12
N GLU A 64 24.38 -15.00 -30.85
CA GLU A 64 23.31 -14.15 -30.29
C GLU A 64 23.66 -12.66 -30.37
N THR A 65 24.87 -12.29 -29.96
CA THR A 65 25.35 -10.91 -30.00
C THR A 65 25.36 -10.37 -31.42
N VAL A 66 25.82 -11.17 -32.38
CA VAL A 66 25.89 -10.78 -33.79
C VAL A 66 24.48 -10.61 -34.38
N PHE A 67 23.55 -11.52 -34.04
CA PHE A 67 22.13 -11.40 -34.41
C PHE A 67 21.53 -10.12 -33.84
N ASP A 68 21.65 -9.91 -32.53
CA ASP A 68 21.09 -8.73 -31.87
C ASP A 68 21.71 -7.45 -32.45
N SER A 69 22.98 -7.50 -32.87
CA SER A 69 23.66 -6.35 -33.47
C SER A 69 23.25 -5.99 -34.89
N THR A 70 22.59 -6.92 -35.58
CA THR A 70 22.28 -6.77 -37.01
C THR A 70 20.77 -6.76 -37.25
N LEU A 71 20.00 -7.44 -36.39
CA LEU A 71 18.60 -7.77 -36.64
C LEU A 71 17.64 -7.36 -35.51
N ALA A 72 18.10 -6.84 -34.36
CA ALA A 72 17.21 -6.55 -33.22
C ALA A 72 16.03 -5.63 -33.55
N LEU A 73 16.25 -4.55 -34.34
CA LEU A 73 15.18 -3.64 -34.74
C LEU A 73 14.12 -4.33 -35.61
N ARG A 74 14.55 -5.24 -36.48
CA ARG A 74 13.66 -5.98 -37.38
C ARG A 74 12.90 -7.07 -36.65
N PHE A 75 13.59 -7.79 -35.76
CA PHE A 75 12.99 -8.78 -34.90
C PHE A 75 11.88 -8.18 -34.03
N LYS A 76 12.14 -7.02 -33.39
CA LYS A 76 11.14 -6.27 -32.60
C LYS A 76 9.97 -5.77 -33.46
N ALA A 77 10.25 -5.28 -34.67
CA ALA A 77 9.23 -4.83 -35.61
C ALA A 77 8.49 -5.98 -36.34
N LYS A 78 8.78 -7.24 -36.00
CA LYS A 78 8.23 -8.45 -36.66
C LYS A 78 8.39 -8.44 -38.19
N LYS A 79 9.47 -7.81 -38.68
CA LYS A 79 9.83 -7.75 -40.10
C LYS A 79 10.46 -9.06 -40.55
N SER A 80 10.35 -9.34 -41.85
CA SER A 80 10.97 -10.50 -42.47
C SER A 80 12.49 -10.49 -42.37
N LEU A 81 13.07 -11.69 -42.35
CA LEU A 81 14.52 -11.93 -42.44
C LEU A 81 14.90 -12.03 -43.91
N ARG A 82 15.85 -11.23 -44.40
CA ARG A 82 16.29 -11.30 -45.81
C ARG A 82 17.61 -12.03 -45.96
N ALA A 83 17.87 -12.52 -47.16
CA ALA A 83 19.14 -13.15 -47.52
C ALA A 83 20.36 -12.26 -47.20
N CYS A 84 20.32 -10.96 -47.51
CA CYS A 84 21.42 -10.03 -47.19
C CYS A 84 21.62 -9.83 -45.68
N ASP A 85 20.56 -9.97 -44.88
CA ASP A 85 20.66 -9.83 -43.44
C ASP A 85 21.41 -11.03 -42.83
N ILE A 86 21.24 -12.23 -43.38
CA ILE A 86 21.96 -13.45 -42.99
C ILE A 86 23.45 -13.27 -43.26
N SER A 87 23.84 -12.89 -44.47
CA SER A 87 25.25 -12.68 -44.84
C SER A 87 25.91 -11.56 -44.02
N LYS A 88 25.20 -10.45 -43.81
CA LYS A 88 25.67 -9.32 -42.97
C LYS A 88 25.79 -9.68 -41.50
N THR A 89 24.94 -10.58 -41.02
CA THR A 89 25.03 -11.13 -39.66
C THR A 89 26.28 -12.01 -39.58
N LEU A 90 26.44 -13.01 -40.45
CA LEU A 90 27.57 -13.93 -40.40
C LEU A 90 28.94 -13.25 -40.56
N SER A 91 29.07 -12.22 -41.40
CA SER A 91 30.35 -11.52 -41.63
C SER A 91 30.90 -10.77 -40.40
N LYS A 92 30.07 -10.52 -39.38
CA LYS A 92 30.47 -9.83 -38.15
C LYS A 92 30.94 -10.77 -37.02
N ILE A 93 30.80 -12.09 -37.18
CA ILE A 93 31.13 -13.06 -36.13
C ILE A 93 32.60 -12.95 -35.70
N ASP A 94 33.52 -12.99 -36.66
CA ASP A 94 34.96 -12.93 -36.35
C ASP A 94 35.38 -11.59 -35.77
N LEU A 95 34.76 -10.49 -36.20
CA LEU A 95 35.00 -9.16 -35.63
C LEU A 95 34.63 -9.12 -34.14
N ILE A 96 33.48 -9.70 -33.77
CA ILE A 96 33.01 -9.76 -32.39
C ILE A 96 33.91 -10.69 -31.56
N LYS A 97 34.33 -11.85 -32.10
CA LYS A 97 35.29 -12.75 -31.43
C LYS A 97 36.64 -12.08 -31.20
N LYS A 98 37.21 -11.40 -32.20
CA LYS A 98 38.50 -10.67 -32.07
C LYS A 98 38.43 -9.62 -30.97
N ARG A 99 37.36 -8.81 -30.93
CA ARG A 99 37.15 -7.81 -29.87
C ARG A 99 37.02 -8.46 -28.49
N ALA A 100 36.22 -9.54 -28.39
CA ALA A 100 36.08 -10.28 -27.14
C ALA A 100 37.43 -10.84 -26.67
N PHE A 101 38.25 -11.37 -27.58
CA PHE A 101 39.58 -11.91 -27.29
C PHE A 101 40.55 -10.84 -26.78
N THR A 102 40.60 -9.66 -27.42
CA THR A 102 41.48 -8.55 -26.97
C THR A 102 41.06 -7.96 -25.63
N ASN A 103 39.75 -7.82 -25.39
CA ASN A 103 39.25 -7.34 -24.10
C ASN A 103 39.57 -8.34 -22.98
N GLU A 104 39.41 -9.64 -23.28
CA GLU A 104 39.71 -10.71 -22.35
C GLU A 104 41.21 -10.83 -22.04
N ILE A 105 42.10 -10.56 -23.01
CA ILE A 105 43.56 -10.47 -22.77
C ILE A 105 43.87 -9.48 -21.66
N SER A 106 43.30 -8.27 -21.77
CA SER A 106 43.58 -7.19 -20.82
C SER A 106 43.08 -7.58 -19.44
N ARG A 107 41.86 -8.11 -19.37
CA ARG A 107 41.23 -8.60 -18.13
C ARG A 107 42.05 -9.70 -17.44
N GLN A 108 42.49 -10.72 -18.19
CA GLN A 108 43.24 -11.85 -17.64
C GLN A 108 44.64 -11.43 -17.18
N LEU A 109 45.40 -10.66 -17.98
CA LEU A 109 46.73 -10.16 -17.57
C LEU A 109 46.68 -9.38 -16.26
N ASP A 110 45.61 -8.63 -16.03
CA ASP A 110 45.48 -7.81 -14.82
C ASP A 110 45.12 -8.59 -13.55
N THR A 111 44.54 -9.79 -13.71
CA THR A 111 44.03 -10.65 -12.62
C THR A 111 44.84 -11.93 -12.42
N ASP A 112 45.70 -12.29 -13.37
CA ASP A 112 46.53 -13.49 -13.31
C ASP A 112 47.60 -13.37 -12.20
N PRO A 113 47.63 -14.29 -11.22
CA PRO A 113 48.55 -14.22 -10.10
C PRO A 113 50.01 -14.44 -10.52
N LEU A 114 50.27 -15.29 -11.53
CA LEU A 114 51.62 -15.55 -12.05
C LEU A 114 52.15 -14.34 -12.79
N PHE A 115 51.36 -13.73 -13.68
CA PHE A 115 51.77 -12.48 -14.34
C PHE A 115 52.13 -11.40 -13.32
N ARG A 116 51.40 -11.32 -12.20
CA ARG A 116 51.61 -10.28 -11.18
C ARG A 116 52.81 -10.52 -10.27
N SER A 117 53.24 -11.76 -10.07
CA SER A 117 54.47 -12.05 -9.32
C SER A 117 55.72 -11.68 -10.12
N LEU A 118 55.61 -11.49 -11.45
CA LEU A 118 56.73 -11.08 -12.29
C LEU A 118 57.20 -9.63 -12.00
N PRO A 119 58.51 -9.35 -12.18
CA PRO A 119 59.07 -8.00 -12.14
C PRO A 119 58.36 -7.01 -13.08
N LYS A 120 58.38 -5.71 -12.74
CA LYS A 120 57.60 -4.67 -13.44
C LYS A 120 58.00 -4.51 -14.92
N ASP A 121 59.29 -4.56 -15.20
CA ASP A 121 59.92 -4.56 -16.52
C ASP A 121 59.46 -5.75 -17.37
N VAL A 122 59.51 -6.97 -16.81
CA VAL A 122 59.03 -8.20 -17.45
C VAL A 122 57.54 -8.10 -17.79
N ARG A 123 56.72 -7.61 -16.84
CA ARG A 123 55.29 -7.37 -17.06
C ARG A 123 55.02 -6.36 -18.18
N THR A 124 55.80 -5.28 -18.27
CA THR A 124 55.69 -4.29 -19.33
C THR A 124 56.04 -4.89 -20.70
N GLN A 125 57.08 -5.72 -20.77
CA GLN A 125 57.48 -6.42 -22.00
C GLN A 125 56.39 -7.38 -22.49
N ILE A 126 55.88 -8.26 -21.62
CA ILE A 126 54.80 -9.20 -21.94
C ILE A 126 53.55 -8.45 -22.43
N ARG A 127 53.16 -7.36 -21.75
CA ARG A 127 52.05 -6.50 -22.21
C ARG A 127 52.32 -5.89 -23.59
N GLY A 128 53.55 -5.43 -23.84
CA GLY A 128 53.96 -4.89 -25.12
C GLY A 128 53.83 -5.91 -26.26
N ASN A 129 54.31 -7.13 -26.04
CA ASN A 129 54.28 -8.21 -27.02
C ASN A 129 52.85 -8.67 -27.34
N ILE A 130 52.04 -8.88 -26.30
CA ILE A 130 50.63 -9.29 -26.46
C ILE A 130 49.83 -8.17 -27.13
N LYS A 131 50.08 -6.90 -26.82
CA LYS A 131 49.40 -5.77 -27.47
C LYS A 131 49.74 -5.66 -28.96
N LYS A 132 51.00 -5.91 -29.34
CA LYS A 132 51.44 -5.91 -30.74
C LYS A 132 50.84 -7.08 -31.52
N ASN A 133 50.89 -8.29 -30.94
CA ASN A 133 50.48 -9.53 -31.59
C ASN A 133 49.48 -10.33 -30.73
N PRO A 134 48.24 -9.85 -30.55
CA PRO A 134 47.26 -10.46 -29.65
C PRO A 134 46.74 -11.81 -30.17
N PHE A 135 46.82 -12.05 -31.48
CA PHE A 135 46.27 -13.25 -32.13
C PHE A 135 47.35 -14.20 -32.67
N LEU A 136 48.60 -14.05 -32.23
CA LEU A 136 49.69 -14.94 -32.64
C LEU A 136 49.32 -16.41 -32.38
N ASN A 137 49.34 -17.25 -33.41
CA ASN A 137 48.94 -18.67 -33.38
C ASN A 137 47.48 -18.93 -32.95
N ILE A 138 46.59 -17.93 -33.08
CA ILE A 138 45.17 -18.05 -32.71
C ILE A 138 44.28 -17.99 -33.95
N LYS A 139 43.47 -19.04 -34.19
CA LYS A 139 42.40 -19.03 -35.20
C LYS A 139 41.04 -18.82 -34.54
N MET A 140 40.34 -17.75 -34.92
CA MET A 140 39.02 -17.40 -34.33
C MET A 140 37.92 -18.41 -34.64
N SER A 141 38.11 -19.22 -35.68
CA SER A 141 37.26 -20.37 -36.02
C SER A 141 37.19 -21.40 -34.90
N ASP A 142 38.23 -21.49 -34.08
CA ASP A 142 38.39 -22.56 -33.10
C ASP A 142 37.54 -22.31 -31.85
N PHE A 143 37.10 -21.07 -31.63
CA PHE A 143 36.27 -20.68 -30.50
C PHE A 143 34.78 -20.68 -30.88
N ARG A 144 34.03 -21.66 -30.37
CA ARG A 144 32.59 -21.81 -30.57
C ARG A 144 31.79 -21.12 -29.47
N ASN A 145 32.37 -20.94 -28.30
CA ASN A 145 31.75 -20.30 -27.15
C ASN A 145 32.76 -19.47 -26.34
N GLN A 146 32.25 -18.76 -25.34
CA GLN A 146 33.03 -17.82 -24.54
C GLN A 146 34.07 -18.50 -23.64
N ILE A 147 33.80 -19.72 -23.17
CA ILE A 147 34.73 -20.51 -22.36
C ILE A 147 35.95 -20.91 -23.18
N GLU A 148 35.74 -21.39 -24.41
CA GLU A 148 36.82 -21.74 -25.33
C GLU A 148 37.67 -20.51 -25.68
N LEU A 149 37.02 -19.35 -25.90
CA LEU A 149 37.73 -18.08 -26.10
C LEU A 149 38.60 -17.72 -24.90
N TYR A 150 38.07 -17.85 -23.67
CA TYR A 150 38.80 -17.56 -22.44
C TYR A 150 40.01 -18.48 -22.26
N LYS A 151 39.86 -19.77 -22.57
CA LYS A 151 40.95 -20.75 -22.58
C LYS A 151 42.00 -20.40 -23.64
N GLY A 152 41.59 -19.96 -24.82
CA GLY A 152 42.50 -19.50 -25.88
C GLY A 152 43.31 -18.28 -25.47
N VAL A 153 42.67 -17.29 -24.84
CA VAL A 153 43.35 -16.11 -24.27
C VAL A 153 44.35 -16.52 -23.19
N SER A 154 43.92 -17.42 -22.30
CA SER A 154 44.75 -17.95 -21.23
C SER A 154 46.02 -18.60 -21.75
N ALA A 155 45.88 -19.47 -22.76
CA ALA A 155 47.00 -20.15 -23.41
C ALA A 155 47.95 -19.15 -24.08
N ARG A 156 47.39 -18.11 -24.73
CA ARG A 156 48.19 -17.03 -25.34
C ARG A 156 48.99 -16.25 -24.32
N ILE A 157 48.40 -15.91 -23.17
CA ILE A 157 49.07 -15.19 -22.07
C ILE A 157 50.17 -16.07 -21.47
N ARG A 158 49.86 -17.33 -21.15
CA ARG A 158 50.82 -18.27 -20.56
C ARG A 158 52.00 -18.54 -21.48
N SER A 159 51.74 -18.82 -22.75
CA SER A 159 52.80 -18.99 -23.74
C SER A 159 53.73 -17.77 -23.82
N GLU A 160 53.20 -16.55 -23.67
CA GLU A 160 54.05 -15.35 -23.60
C GLU A 160 54.87 -15.29 -22.31
N ILE A 161 54.23 -15.57 -21.16
CA ILE A 161 54.91 -15.59 -19.87
C ILE A 161 56.05 -16.61 -19.92
N ASP A 162 55.79 -17.85 -20.33
CA ASP A 162 56.79 -18.91 -20.42
C ASP A 162 57.92 -18.49 -21.38
N THR A 163 57.60 -18.00 -22.58
CA THR A 163 58.60 -17.54 -23.57
C THR A 163 59.49 -16.42 -23.02
N VAL A 164 58.92 -15.40 -22.36
CA VAL A 164 59.71 -14.29 -21.83
C VAL A 164 60.54 -14.73 -20.62
N THR A 165 59.98 -15.60 -19.77
CA THR A 165 60.66 -16.07 -18.55
C THR A 165 61.83 -16.99 -18.89
N GLU A 166 61.66 -17.88 -19.87
CA GLU A 166 62.74 -18.75 -20.41
C GLU A 166 63.86 -17.93 -21.07
N ASN A 167 63.51 -16.94 -21.90
CA ASN A 167 64.49 -16.08 -22.56
C ASN A 167 65.29 -15.21 -21.58
N MET A 168 64.75 -14.90 -20.41
CA MET A 168 65.41 -14.09 -19.37
C MET A 168 66.12 -14.94 -18.30
N GLN A 169 66.14 -16.28 -18.44
CA GLN A 169 66.74 -17.21 -17.46
C GLN A 169 66.30 -16.96 -16.01
N LEU A 170 65.05 -16.52 -15.81
CA LEU A 170 64.52 -16.28 -14.46
C LEU A 170 64.28 -17.64 -13.79
N GLU A 171 65.05 -17.99 -12.75
CA GLU A 171 64.82 -19.22 -11.99
C GLU A 171 63.42 -19.18 -11.35
N MET A 172 62.61 -20.23 -11.55
CA MET A 172 61.28 -20.31 -10.93
C MET A 172 61.31 -20.22 -9.39
N LYS A 173 62.42 -20.58 -8.73
CA LYS A 173 62.62 -20.39 -7.28
C LYS A 173 62.76 -18.92 -6.87
N SER A 174 63.23 -18.03 -7.76
CA SER A 174 63.35 -16.59 -7.51
C SER A 174 62.04 -15.81 -7.69
N LEU A 175 61.03 -16.43 -8.30
CA LEU A 175 59.67 -15.89 -8.45
C LEU A 175 58.78 -16.15 -7.22
N GLY A 176 59.30 -16.89 -6.22
CA GLY A 176 58.55 -17.46 -5.10
C GLY A 176 58.56 -16.68 -3.79
N ILE A 177 59.13 -15.47 -3.71
CA ILE A 177 58.95 -14.61 -2.54
C ILE A 177 58.51 -13.23 -3.01
N ALA A 178 57.20 -13.05 -3.16
CA ALA A 178 56.63 -11.72 -3.09
C ALA A 178 56.91 -11.19 -1.67
N ARG A 179 58.08 -10.57 -1.45
CA ARG A 179 58.32 -9.69 -0.31
C ARG A 179 57.13 -8.76 -0.28
N GLY A 180 56.37 -8.83 0.81
CA GLY A 180 55.12 -8.11 0.98
C GLY A 180 55.30 -6.69 0.44
N ILE A 181 54.65 -6.41 -0.69
CA ILE A 181 54.51 -5.05 -1.17
C ILE A 181 53.63 -4.41 -0.11
N ASN A 182 54.27 -3.83 0.90
CA ASN A 182 53.70 -2.97 1.92
C ASN A 182 53.46 -1.60 1.30
N VAL A 183 52.84 -1.60 0.12
CA VAL A 183 52.26 -0.42 -0.48
C VAL A 183 50.79 -0.55 -0.13
N ASP A 184 50.22 0.49 0.45
CA ASP A 184 48.78 0.75 0.39
C ASP A 184 48.39 0.84 -1.08
N VAL A 185 48.24 -0.31 -1.75
CA VAL A 185 47.82 -0.38 -3.13
C VAL A 185 46.31 -0.20 -3.12
N THR A 186 45.89 1.06 -3.10
CA THR A 186 44.55 1.43 -3.53
C THR A 186 44.36 1.00 -4.99
N ASP A 187 43.23 0.36 -5.27
CA ASP A 187 42.80 -0.26 -6.55
C ASP A 187 42.76 0.69 -7.78
N ASN A 188 43.60 1.71 -7.93
CA ASN A 188 43.25 2.92 -8.70
C ASN A 188 43.14 2.81 -10.24
N GLU A 189 43.27 1.63 -10.88
CA GLU A 189 43.07 1.50 -12.32
C GLU A 189 42.14 0.34 -12.74
N PRO A 190 41.09 0.62 -13.55
CA PRO A 190 40.19 -0.40 -14.10
C PRO A 190 40.88 -1.23 -15.18
N THR A 191 40.62 -2.53 -15.23
CA THR A 191 41.43 -3.47 -16.03
C THR A 191 40.69 -4.20 -17.17
N GLY A 192 39.35 -4.18 -17.18
CA GLY A 192 38.53 -4.85 -18.20
C GLY A 192 37.81 -3.91 -19.19
N LEU A 193 37.72 -2.62 -18.87
CA LEU A 193 37.09 -1.56 -19.69
C LEU A 193 37.92 -0.28 -19.52
N LYS A 194 39.17 -0.28 -19.99
CA LYS A 194 39.96 0.96 -20.12
C LYS A 194 39.41 1.77 -21.31
N ASP A 195 39.28 3.08 -21.11
CA ASP A 195 38.85 4.08 -22.11
C ASP A 195 37.43 3.96 -22.71
N LEU A 196 36.39 4.07 -21.87
CA LEU A 196 35.06 4.42 -22.38
C LEU A 196 35.07 5.73 -23.22
N LYS A 197 36.02 6.65 -23.01
CA LYS A 197 36.19 7.90 -23.78
C LYS A 197 36.53 7.69 -25.27
N THR A 198 37.17 6.57 -25.63
CA THR A 198 37.50 6.24 -27.04
C THR A 198 36.46 5.30 -27.68
N ILE A 199 35.53 4.77 -26.88
CA ILE A 199 34.48 3.83 -27.31
C ILE A 199 33.10 4.52 -27.39
N LEU A 200 32.87 5.55 -26.57
CA LEU A 200 31.72 6.42 -26.53
C LEU A 200 32.16 7.83 -27.00
N ASP A 201 31.87 8.19 -28.24
CA ASP A 201 32.12 9.56 -28.72
C ASP A 201 31.08 10.51 -28.09
N GLY A 202 31.40 11.81 -28.01
CA GLY A 202 30.47 12.84 -27.49
C GLY A 202 29.16 13.02 -28.29
N LYS A 203 28.95 12.25 -29.36
CA LYS A 203 27.73 12.19 -30.17
C LYS A 203 26.96 10.85 -30.03
N ASP A 204 27.50 9.89 -29.28
CA ASP A 204 26.92 8.55 -29.12
C ASP A 204 25.92 8.49 -27.96
N THR A 205 24.73 7.94 -28.20
CA THR A 205 23.55 8.15 -27.33
C THR A 205 23.23 6.99 -26.36
N SER A 206 23.74 5.76 -26.53
CA SER A 206 23.44 4.64 -25.58
C SER A 206 24.43 3.45 -25.56
N VAL A 207 24.52 2.73 -24.41
CA VAL A 207 25.29 1.49 -24.23
C VAL A 207 24.56 0.35 -24.95
N GLU A 208 23.23 0.38 -24.95
CA GLU A 208 22.37 -0.57 -25.67
C GLU A 208 22.67 -0.56 -27.18
N ASP A 209 22.93 0.59 -27.80
CA ASP A 209 23.27 0.66 -29.22
C ASP A 209 24.67 0.15 -29.55
N LYS A 210 25.61 0.21 -28.59
CA LYS A 210 26.96 -0.36 -28.73
C LYS A 210 26.99 -1.86 -28.41
N LEU A 211 26.11 -2.33 -27.51
CA LEU A 211 25.76 -3.75 -27.35
C LEU A 211 25.19 -4.30 -28.67
N LYS A 212 24.22 -3.58 -29.25
CA LYS A 212 23.69 -3.84 -30.60
C LYS A 212 24.63 -3.45 -31.74
N SER A 213 25.83 -2.94 -31.51
CA SER A 213 26.82 -2.75 -32.58
C SER A 213 27.97 -3.74 -32.48
N GLY A 214 27.92 -4.64 -31.48
CA GLY A 214 29.04 -5.54 -31.15
C GLY A 214 30.30 -4.78 -30.74
N LYS A 215 30.18 -3.52 -30.28
CA LYS A 215 31.29 -2.75 -29.69
C LYS A 215 31.41 -3.06 -28.19
N ILE A 216 30.32 -3.49 -27.56
CA ILE A 216 30.21 -3.94 -26.17
C ILE A 216 29.47 -5.29 -26.20
N GLY A 217 29.84 -6.29 -25.39
CA GLY A 217 29.26 -7.66 -25.44
C GLY A 217 28.05 -7.86 -24.52
N ILE A 218 27.11 -8.75 -24.87
CA ILE A 218 25.97 -9.12 -24.01
C ILE A 218 26.46 -10.08 -22.91
N GLY A 219 26.13 -9.80 -21.64
CA GLY A 219 26.51 -10.64 -20.49
C GLY A 219 27.88 -10.30 -19.89
N LEU A 220 28.17 -9.01 -19.69
CA LEU A 220 29.47 -8.56 -19.19
C LEU A 220 29.70 -8.98 -17.74
N ARG A 221 30.83 -9.65 -17.53
CA ARG A 221 31.43 -9.89 -16.23
C ARG A 221 32.35 -8.72 -15.92
N ILE A 222 32.16 -8.08 -14.76
CA ILE A 222 32.92 -6.89 -14.36
C ILE A 222 33.55 -7.14 -12.98
N ASN A 223 34.83 -6.82 -12.87
CA ASN A 223 35.54 -6.87 -11.59
C ASN A 223 35.01 -5.78 -10.65
N ASN A 224 34.57 -6.17 -9.45
CA ASN A 224 34.29 -5.22 -8.38
C ASN A 224 35.63 -4.75 -7.79
N SER A 225 35.90 -3.44 -7.80
CA SER A 225 37.04 -2.85 -7.09
C SER A 225 36.56 -1.64 -6.29
N LYS A 226 37.29 -1.26 -5.23
CA LYS A 226 36.94 -0.07 -4.42
C LYS A 226 37.03 1.24 -5.21
N THR A 227 37.72 1.24 -6.36
CA THR A 227 37.82 2.34 -7.34
C THR A 227 36.95 2.12 -8.58
N ASN A 228 36.16 1.05 -8.60
CA ASN A 228 35.06 0.87 -9.52
C ASN A 228 33.78 1.64 -9.13
N PRO A 229 33.87 2.83 -8.50
CA PRO A 229 33.05 3.93 -8.93
C PRO A 229 33.36 4.24 -10.38
N ILE A 230 34.58 4.16 -10.92
CA ILE A 230 34.92 4.79 -12.22
C ILE A 230 34.14 4.27 -13.44
N LEU A 231 33.81 2.99 -13.59
CA LEU A 231 32.97 2.58 -14.74
C LEU A 231 31.53 3.05 -14.55
N LEU A 232 30.96 2.84 -13.37
CA LEU A 232 29.66 3.35 -12.95
C LEU A 232 29.62 4.88 -13.02
N GLN A 233 30.68 5.56 -12.63
CA GLN A 233 30.89 7.00 -12.57
C GLN A 233 31.14 7.53 -13.96
N LYS A 234 31.86 6.85 -14.85
CA LYS A 234 31.96 7.21 -16.27
C LYS A 234 30.67 6.92 -17.04
N ILE A 235 29.89 5.90 -16.67
CA ILE A 235 28.52 5.68 -17.16
C ILE A 235 27.60 6.80 -16.63
N LYS A 236 27.80 7.26 -15.39
CA LYS A 236 27.12 8.42 -14.77
C LYS A 236 27.51 9.75 -15.43
N ASP A 237 28.80 9.98 -15.66
CA ASP A 237 29.41 11.21 -16.18
C ASP A 237 29.17 11.36 -17.69
N ASN A 238 29.02 10.25 -18.43
CA ASN A 238 28.75 10.24 -19.88
C ASN A 238 27.27 10.02 -20.25
N GLY A 239 26.35 9.90 -19.27
CA GLY A 239 24.91 10.04 -19.56
C GLY A 239 24.26 8.97 -20.44
N VAL A 240 24.69 7.72 -20.37
CA VAL A 240 24.39 6.74 -21.43
C VAL A 240 23.13 5.87 -21.13
N GLU A 241 22.22 5.66 -22.10
CA GLU A 241 20.92 4.92 -21.97
C GLU A 241 21.04 3.35 -22.05
N PRO A 242 19.95 2.56 -21.83
CA PRO A 242 19.45 1.99 -20.56
C PRO A 242 20.01 0.60 -20.18
N GLY A 243 19.94 0.30 -18.87
CA GLY A 243 19.85 -1.05 -18.28
C GLY A 243 21.07 -1.94 -18.47
N PHE A 244 22.17 -1.62 -17.79
CA PHE A 244 23.37 -2.45 -17.85
C PHE A 244 23.24 -3.68 -16.94
N ILE A 245 23.07 -4.88 -17.54
CA ILE A 245 23.13 -6.13 -16.80
C ILE A 245 24.59 -6.55 -16.65
N TYR A 246 25.06 -6.67 -15.41
CA TYR A 246 26.42 -7.12 -15.13
C TYR A 246 26.46 -8.21 -14.07
N LYS A 247 27.47 -9.07 -14.17
CA LYS A 247 27.81 -10.07 -13.14
C LYS A 247 29.14 -9.71 -12.51
N ASN A 248 29.29 -9.91 -11.21
CA ASN A 248 30.60 -9.75 -10.59
C ASN A 248 31.53 -10.84 -11.11
N ASP A 249 32.76 -10.45 -11.44
CA ASP A 249 33.81 -11.34 -11.92
C ASP A 249 34.96 -11.45 -10.90
N TRP A 250 35.91 -12.34 -11.19
CA TRP A 250 37.13 -12.53 -10.41
C TRP A 250 38.02 -11.27 -10.41
N SER A 251 38.01 -10.55 -9.30
CA SER A 251 38.68 -9.27 -9.11
C SER A 251 40.15 -9.40 -8.67
N LEU A 252 40.87 -8.27 -8.67
CA LEU A 252 42.22 -8.21 -8.12
C LEU A 252 42.26 -8.57 -6.63
N LYS A 253 41.28 -8.10 -5.84
CA LYS A 253 41.16 -8.48 -4.42
C LYS A 253 41.00 -10.00 -4.27
N ASP A 254 40.34 -10.64 -5.22
CA ASP A 254 40.15 -12.09 -5.21
C ASP A 254 41.47 -12.80 -5.49
N SER A 255 42.28 -12.32 -6.46
CA SER A 255 43.63 -12.83 -6.70
C SER A 255 44.58 -12.60 -5.52
N ILE A 256 44.52 -11.45 -4.85
CA ILE A 256 45.31 -11.21 -3.62
C ILE A 256 44.87 -12.14 -2.50
N SER A 257 43.56 -12.33 -2.33
CA SER A 257 43.02 -13.26 -1.33
C SER A 257 43.39 -14.71 -1.64
N PHE A 258 43.46 -15.06 -2.92
CA PHE A 258 43.83 -16.38 -3.44
C PHE A 258 45.30 -16.71 -3.18
N SER A 259 46.19 -15.72 -3.26
CA SER A 259 47.63 -15.89 -3.00
C SER A 259 48.01 -15.88 -1.52
N LYS A 260 47.07 -15.76 -0.58
CA LYS A 260 47.36 -15.78 0.87
C LYS A 260 47.32 -17.20 1.43
N GLU A 261 48.09 -17.43 2.48
CA GLU A 261 47.99 -18.64 3.32
C GLU A 261 46.87 -18.46 4.34
N TYR A 262 45.84 -19.30 4.26
CA TYR A 262 44.68 -19.21 5.15
C TYR A 262 44.94 -19.86 6.52
N ASP A 263 45.96 -20.70 6.62
CA ASP A 263 46.41 -21.40 7.82
C ASP A 263 47.59 -20.69 8.52
N SER A 264 48.07 -19.56 7.98
CA SER A 264 49.08 -18.73 8.64
C SER A 264 48.59 -18.23 10.01
N GLU A 265 49.52 -18.02 10.94
CA GLU A 265 49.21 -17.54 12.30
C GLU A 265 48.41 -16.23 12.28
N LYS A 266 48.80 -15.30 11.39
CA LYS A 266 48.10 -14.02 11.17
C LYS A 266 46.67 -14.21 10.66
N SER A 267 46.44 -15.22 9.81
CA SER A 267 45.11 -15.56 9.30
C SER A 267 44.20 -16.07 10.45
N ILE A 268 44.73 -16.96 11.28
CA ILE A 268 44.03 -17.52 12.45
C ILE A 268 43.67 -16.42 13.46
N GLN A 269 44.58 -15.47 13.73
CA GLN A 269 44.30 -14.32 14.59
C GLN A 269 43.15 -13.45 14.07
N ILE A 270 43.06 -13.22 12.75
CA ILE A 270 41.97 -12.45 12.14
C ILE A 270 40.65 -13.21 12.26
N LEU A 271 40.64 -14.53 12.02
CA LEU A 271 39.46 -15.37 12.20
C LEU A 271 38.93 -15.30 13.64
N ASN A 272 39.81 -15.45 14.63
CA ASN A 272 39.43 -15.41 16.04
C ASN A 272 38.83 -14.06 16.44
N ARG A 273 39.40 -12.95 15.94
CA ARG A 273 38.81 -11.62 16.14
C ARG A 273 37.42 -11.50 15.52
N LEU A 274 37.23 -11.98 14.29
CA LEU A 274 35.92 -11.94 13.61
C LEU A 274 34.85 -12.75 14.33
N LYS A 275 35.23 -13.89 14.95
CA LYS A 275 34.34 -14.70 15.79
C LYS A 275 33.94 -13.96 17.07
N ALA A 276 34.88 -13.30 17.73
CA ALA A 276 34.61 -12.49 18.91
C ALA A 276 33.66 -11.29 18.61
N GLU A 277 33.72 -10.73 17.40
CA GLU A 277 32.84 -9.64 16.95
C GLU A 277 31.43 -10.11 16.55
N ASP A 278 31.19 -11.40 16.32
CA ASP A 278 29.95 -11.93 15.75
C ASP A 278 29.56 -13.30 16.38
N PRO A 279 28.71 -13.30 17.42
CA PRO A 279 28.30 -14.53 18.12
C PRO A 279 27.59 -15.56 17.23
N LYS A 280 26.93 -15.11 16.15
CA LYS A 280 26.29 -16.03 15.18
C LYS A 280 27.34 -16.74 14.34
N LEU A 281 28.38 -16.02 13.91
CA LEU A 281 29.52 -16.59 13.20
C LEU A 281 30.28 -17.57 14.10
N GLU A 282 30.53 -17.23 15.36
CA GLU A 282 31.17 -18.14 16.32
C GLU A 282 30.43 -19.47 16.43
N LYS A 283 29.10 -19.42 16.64
CA LYS A 283 28.25 -20.62 16.70
C LYS A 283 28.25 -21.41 15.39
N ALA A 284 28.20 -20.73 14.24
CA ALA A 284 28.24 -21.37 12.93
C ALA A 284 29.60 -22.02 12.61
N CYS A 285 30.68 -21.51 13.19
CA CYS A 285 32.03 -22.05 13.06
C CYS A 285 32.31 -23.24 13.99
N ALA A 286 31.43 -23.56 14.93
CA ALA A 286 31.63 -24.65 15.87
C ALA A 286 31.81 -25.99 15.14
N ASN A 287 32.87 -26.72 15.47
CA ASN A 287 33.23 -28.03 14.90
C ASN A 287 33.59 -28.06 13.40
N LEU A 288 33.79 -26.90 12.76
CA LEU A 288 34.24 -26.85 11.36
C LEU A 288 35.77 -26.74 11.25
N PRO A 289 36.41 -27.32 10.22
CA PRO A 289 37.81 -27.06 9.91
C PRO A 289 38.09 -25.56 9.66
N ILE A 290 39.33 -25.10 9.94
CA ILE A 290 39.73 -23.69 9.77
C ILE A 290 39.39 -23.15 8.38
N LYS A 291 39.60 -23.96 7.33
CA LYS A 291 39.24 -23.65 5.94
C LYS A 291 37.76 -23.24 5.81
N GLU A 292 36.86 -24.04 6.35
CA GLU A 292 35.41 -23.81 6.26
C GLU A 292 34.96 -22.64 7.15
N GLN A 293 35.57 -22.47 8.32
CA GLN A 293 35.35 -21.29 9.17
C GLN A 293 35.71 -19.99 8.41
N ILE A 294 36.85 -19.97 7.70
CA ILE A 294 37.26 -18.84 6.86
C ILE A 294 36.31 -18.64 5.68
N MET A 295 35.82 -19.71 5.06
CA MET A 295 34.83 -19.65 3.98
C MET A 295 33.53 -18.98 4.44
N LEU A 296 33.04 -19.29 5.65
CA LEU A 296 31.83 -18.67 6.24
C LEU A 296 31.99 -17.17 6.50
N CYS A 297 33.19 -16.73 6.87
CA CYS A 297 33.48 -15.30 7.09
C CYS A 297 33.33 -14.44 5.82
N GLY A 298 33.40 -15.05 4.64
CA GLY A 298 33.38 -14.34 3.37
C GLY A 298 34.53 -13.33 3.24
N TYR A 299 34.29 -12.22 2.54
CA TYR A 299 35.31 -11.17 2.34
C TYR A 299 35.68 -10.37 3.60
N ARG A 300 35.08 -10.66 4.76
CA ARG A 300 35.58 -10.17 6.06
C ARG A 300 36.96 -10.77 6.37
N HIS A 301 37.22 -11.98 5.87
CA HIS A 301 38.50 -12.66 6.04
C HIS A 301 39.39 -12.49 4.79
N PRO A 302 40.66 -12.05 4.92
CA PRO A 302 41.50 -11.73 3.76
C PRO A 302 41.95 -12.94 2.94
N ALA A 303 41.98 -14.16 3.50
CA ALA A 303 42.41 -15.39 2.82
C ALA A 303 41.24 -16.26 2.30
N VAL A 304 40.02 -15.71 2.24
CA VAL A 304 38.82 -16.50 1.87
C VAL A 304 38.92 -17.18 0.50
N MET A 305 39.49 -16.51 -0.51
CA MET A 305 39.63 -17.11 -1.84
C MET A 305 40.65 -18.24 -1.87
N SER A 306 41.65 -18.21 -0.99
CA SER A 306 42.62 -19.29 -0.82
C SER A 306 41.98 -20.54 -0.22
N ALA A 307 41.13 -20.36 0.81
CA ALA A 307 40.35 -21.44 1.40
C ALA A 307 39.36 -22.04 0.37
N ILE A 308 38.67 -21.19 -0.40
CA ILE A 308 37.77 -21.62 -1.50
C ILE A 308 38.55 -22.40 -2.57
N ALA A 309 39.72 -21.89 -2.98
CA ALA A 309 40.54 -22.54 -4.00
C ALA A 309 40.92 -23.96 -3.60
N GLU A 310 41.28 -24.17 -2.34
CA GLU A 310 41.65 -25.49 -1.84
C GLU A 310 40.47 -26.47 -1.85
N SER A 311 39.29 -26.04 -1.40
CA SER A 311 38.07 -26.88 -1.48
C SER A 311 37.71 -27.23 -2.92
N VAL A 312 37.90 -26.29 -3.85
CA VAL A 312 37.64 -26.52 -5.28
C VAL A 312 38.67 -27.48 -5.91
N ILE A 313 39.95 -27.40 -5.52
CA ILE A 313 40.98 -28.37 -5.93
C ILE A 313 40.64 -29.76 -5.40
N GLU A 314 40.33 -29.87 -4.11
CA GLU A 314 40.01 -31.14 -3.44
C GLU A 314 38.84 -31.86 -4.13
N ILE A 315 37.73 -31.16 -4.38
CA ILE A 315 36.57 -31.71 -5.10
C ILE A 315 36.91 -31.99 -6.57
N GLY A 316 37.69 -31.11 -7.21
CA GLY A 316 38.08 -31.26 -8.60
C GLY A 316 38.91 -32.51 -8.85
N LEU A 317 39.86 -32.81 -7.97
CA LEU A 317 40.77 -33.95 -8.10
C LEU A 317 40.09 -35.29 -7.79
N GLN A 318 38.98 -35.31 -7.05
CA GLN A 318 38.17 -36.52 -6.86
C GLN A 318 37.44 -36.98 -8.13
N ASN A 319 37.33 -36.11 -9.15
CA ASN A 319 36.62 -36.40 -10.38
C ASN A 319 37.56 -36.38 -11.60
N LYS A 320 37.89 -37.56 -12.13
CA LYS A 320 38.76 -37.74 -13.32
C LYS A 320 38.27 -37.02 -14.58
N LYS A 321 36.96 -36.71 -14.66
CA LYS A 321 36.39 -35.97 -15.79
C LYS A 321 36.50 -34.45 -15.61
N SER A 322 36.86 -33.96 -14.43
CA SER A 322 36.97 -32.54 -14.14
C SER A 322 38.14 -31.92 -14.91
N GLU A 323 38.02 -30.62 -15.20
CA GLU A 323 39.07 -29.87 -15.87
C GLU A 323 40.28 -29.61 -14.94
N ILE A 324 40.04 -29.60 -13.62
CA ILE A 324 41.11 -29.48 -12.60
C ILE A 324 41.98 -30.74 -12.64
N TYR A 325 41.37 -31.92 -12.68
CA TYR A 325 42.10 -33.20 -12.74
C TYR A 325 42.96 -33.31 -14.00
N LYS A 326 42.39 -33.06 -15.18
CA LYS A 326 43.14 -33.10 -16.44
C LYS A 326 44.28 -32.07 -16.49
N ALA A 327 44.04 -30.87 -15.94
CA ALA A 327 45.07 -29.85 -15.87
C ALA A 327 46.18 -30.23 -14.88
N PHE A 328 45.83 -30.89 -13.77
CA PHE A 328 46.80 -31.42 -12.82
C PHE A 328 47.72 -32.44 -13.48
N GLU A 329 47.18 -33.48 -14.14
CA GLU A 329 47.97 -34.49 -14.84
C GLU A 329 48.92 -33.89 -15.88
N ASN A 330 48.48 -32.85 -16.59
CA ASN A 330 49.31 -32.20 -17.61
C ASN A 330 50.41 -31.31 -17.02
N ASN A 331 50.15 -30.61 -15.90
CA ASN A 331 51.14 -29.70 -15.29
C ASN A 331 52.07 -30.41 -14.30
N PHE A 332 51.65 -31.54 -13.74
CA PHE A 332 52.35 -32.30 -12.71
C PHE A 332 52.36 -33.80 -13.03
N PRO A 333 52.89 -34.22 -14.20
CA PRO A 333 52.80 -35.60 -14.67
C PRO A 333 53.53 -36.62 -13.78
N LEU A 334 54.42 -36.15 -12.90
CA LEU A 334 55.19 -36.98 -11.96
C LEU A 334 54.53 -37.10 -10.58
N HIS A 335 53.40 -36.44 -10.33
CA HIS A 335 52.71 -36.45 -9.04
C HIS A 335 51.37 -37.18 -9.13
N ASP A 336 51.05 -37.94 -8.09
CA ASP A 336 49.75 -38.56 -7.93
C ASP A 336 48.69 -37.50 -7.56
N PRO A 337 47.58 -37.37 -8.31
CA PRO A 337 46.47 -36.50 -7.96
C PRO A 337 45.93 -36.68 -6.53
N GLU A 338 46.04 -37.87 -5.94
CA GLU A 338 45.62 -38.12 -4.54
C GLU A 338 46.58 -37.50 -3.52
N LYS A 339 47.85 -37.27 -3.92
CA LYS A 339 48.91 -36.69 -3.09
C LYS A 339 49.25 -35.24 -3.46
N TRP A 340 48.30 -34.54 -4.07
CA TRP A 340 48.47 -33.16 -4.54
C TRP A 340 48.95 -32.16 -3.47
N ARG A 341 48.73 -32.45 -2.18
CA ARG A 341 49.19 -31.62 -1.05
C ARG A 341 50.71 -31.63 -0.86
N GLU A 342 51.43 -32.57 -1.47
CA GLU A 342 52.91 -32.60 -1.48
C GLU A 342 53.52 -31.51 -2.37
N ILE A 343 52.72 -30.93 -3.27
CA ILE A 343 53.14 -29.83 -4.14
C ILE A 343 52.99 -28.51 -3.36
N PRO A 344 53.99 -27.62 -3.40
CA PRO A 344 53.87 -26.27 -2.84
C PRO A 344 52.58 -25.58 -3.30
N GLN A 345 51.78 -25.12 -2.33
CA GLN A 345 50.42 -24.63 -2.58
C GLN A 345 50.39 -23.42 -3.53
N ASP A 346 51.41 -22.57 -3.46
CA ASP A 346 51.61 -21.45 -4.36
C ASP A 346 51.83 -21.91 -5.81
N LEU A 347 52.72 -22.88 -6.03
CA LEU A 347 53.00 -23.46 -7.34
C LEU A 347 51.76 -24.13 -7.92
N LEU A 348 51.06 -24.93 -7.11
CA LEU A 348 49.84 -25.62 -7.50
C LEU A 348 48.72 -24.64 -7.88
N LYS A 349 48.43 -23.68 -7.00
CA LYS A 349 47.40 -22.66 -7.21
C LYS A 349 47.70 -21.78 -8.43
N ASN A 350 48.96 -21.43 -8.66
CA ASN A 350 49.37 -20.64 -9.83
C ASN A 350 49.21 -21.43 -11.15
N ARG A 351 49.65 -22.70 -11.19
CA ARG A 351 49.53 -23.54 -12.40
C ARG A 351 48.08 -23.89 -12.71
N LEU A 352 47.24 -24.11 -11.69
CA LEU A 352 45.83 -24.46 -11.84
C LEU A 352 44.87 -23.25 -11.79
N PHE A 353 45.38 -22.02 -11.69
CA PHE A 353 44.58 -20.81 -11.41
C PHE A 353 43.32 -20.71 -12.27
N ILE A 354 43.44 -20.98 -13.57
CA ILE A 354 42.34 -20.79 -14.52
C ILE A 354 41.26 -21.84 -14.32
N GLN A 355 41.63 -23.08 -14.08
CA GLN A 355 40.69 -24.15 -13.76
C GLN A 355 40.00 -23.89 -12.43
N ILE A 356 40.73 -23.40 -11.43
CA ILE A 356 40.17 -23.03 -10.12
C ILE A 356 39.20 -21.85 -10.25
N ARG A 357 39.62 -20.77 -10.90
CA ARG A 357 38.79 -19.58 -11.17
C ARG A 357 37.51 -19.98 -11.89
N ASP A 358 37.63 -20.75 -12.96
CA ASP A 358 36.48 -21.15 -13.77
C ASP A 358 35.53 -22.07 -12.99
N ALA A 359 36.07 -22.97 -12.15
CA ALA A 359 35.27 -23.79 -11.25
C ALA A 359 34.53 -22.94 -10.19
N VAL A 360 35.19 -21.95 -9.58
CA VAL A 360 34.56 -21.00 -8.65
C VAL A 360 33.44 -20.19 -9.32
N LEU A 361 33.69 -19.68 -10.53
CA LEU A 361 32.69 -18.91 -11.31
C LEU A 361 31.55 -19.79 -11.86
N ALA A 362 31.71 -21.11 -11.84
CA ALA A 362 30.69 -22.07 -12.27
C ALA A 362 29.77 -22.54 -11.13
N VAL A 363 30.12 -22.27 -9.87
CA VAL A 363 29.28 -22.60 -8.70
C VAL A 363 27.96 -21.81 -8.79
N LYS A 364 26.82 -22.51 -8.69
CA LYS A 364 25.46 -21.95 -8.84
C LYS A 364 24.58 -22.34 -7.66
N PRO A 365 23.48 -21.60 -7.40
CA PRO A 365 22.49 -22.01 -6.41
C PRO A 365 22.07 -23.47 -6.60
N GLY A 366 22.12 -24.26 -5.53
CA GLY A 366 21.81 -25.69 -5.55
C GLY A 366 23.01 -26.64 -5.66
N SER A 367 24.24 -26.13 -5.88
CA SER A 367 25.44 -26.98 -5.74
C SER A 367 25.91 -27.05 -4.29
N ASP A 368 26.53 -28.17 -3.89
CA ASP A 368 27.06 -28.41 -2.54
C ASP A 368 27.98 -27.27 -2.04
N LEU A 369 28.81 -26.73 -2.94
CA LEU A 369 29.72 -25.62 -2.63
C LEU A 369 29.02 -24.27 -2.37
N TYR A 370 27.82 -24.05 -2.92
CA TYR A 370 27.19 -22.72 -2.93
C TYR A 370 26.84 -22.24 -1.52
N GLY A 371 26.40 -23.15 -0.65
CA GLY A 371 26.07 -22.86 0.74
C GLY A 371 27.28 -22.68 1.66
N MET A 372 28.47 -23.14 1.24
CA MET A 372 29.66 -23.15 2.09
C MET A 372 30.34 -21.77 2.23
N SER A 373 30.07 -20.83 1.32
CA SER A 373 30.60 -19.47 1.42
C SER A 373 29.68 -18.42 0.80
N PRO A 374 29.44 -17.27 1.47
CA PRO A 374 28.70 -16.15 0.89
C PRO A 374 29.42 -15.54 -0.34
N VAL A 375 30.70 -15.88 -0.57
CA VAL A 375 31.47 -15.42 -1.74
C VAL A 375 30.92 -15.97 -3.05
N PHE A 376 30.38 -17.20 -3.10
CA PHE A 376 29.82 -17.75 -4.34
C PHE A 376 28.59 -16.97 -4.81
N LYS A 377 27.81 -16.42 -3.87
CA LYS A 377 26.66 -15.57 -4.16
C LYS A 377 27.04 -14.36 -5.00
N LYS A 378 28.16 -13.68 -4.65
CA LYS A 378 28.73 -12.53 -5.41
C LYS A 378 28.84 -12.83 -6.90
N PHE A 379 29.38 -13.99 -7.28
CA PHE A 379 29.65 -14.36 -8.68
C PHE A 379 28.40 -14.87 -9.42
N SER A 380 27.38 -15.33 -8.68
CA SER A 380 26.13 -15.84 -9.25
C SER A 380 25.07 -14.76 -9.51
N ASP A 381 25.15 -13.62 -8.81
CA ASP A 381 24.16 -12.55 -8.85
C ASP A 381 24.27 -11.69 -10.13
N SER A 382 23.12 -11.28 -10.67
CA SER A 382 23.03 -10.36 -11.81
C SER A 382 22.47 -9.01 -11.37
N HIS A 383 23.20 -7.94 -11.70
CA HIS A 383 22.88 -6.57 -11.31
C HIS A 383 22.44 -5.77 -12.52
N ILE A 384 21.43 -4.90 -12.37
CA ILE A 384 20.91 -3.97 -13.37
C ILE A 384 20.88 -2.57 -12.79
N ILE A 385 21.55 -1.61 -13.42
CA ILE A 385 21.45 -0.19 -13.01
C ILE A 385 20.37 0.49 -13.84
N LYS A 386 19.35 1.04 -13.16
CA LYS A 386 18.27 1.83 -13.79
C LYS A 386 18.80 3.25 -14.01
N LEU A 387 19.11 3.58 -15.26
CA LEU A 387 19.69 4.87 -15.65
C LEU A 387 18.62 5.88 -16.07
N ASP A 388 18.89 7.16 -15.80
CA ASP A 388 18.03 8.30 -16.12
C ASP A 388 17.94 8.51 -17.65
N TYR A 389 16.73 8.55 -18.18
CA TYR A 389 16.41 8.61 -19.61
C TYR A 389 16.70 9.97 -20.28
N ASN A 390 17.18 10.98 -19.54
CA ASN A 390 17.10 12.38 -19.98
C ASN A 390 18.46 13.06 -20.23
N GLU A 391 19.61 12.36 -20.18
CA GLU A 391 20.91 13.03 -20.28
C GLU A 391 21.23 13.57 -21.69
N ASN A 392 20.81 12.88 -22.75
CA ASN A 392 20.99 13.37 -24.12
C ASN A 392 20.35 14.76 -24.31
N ASP A 393 19.15 14.99 -23.78
CA ASP A 393 18.47 16.30 -23.85
C ASP A 393 19.24 17.42 -23.10
N ARG A 394 20.05 17.08 -22.09
CA ARG A 394 20.86 18.03 -21.31
C ARG A 394 22.13 18.46 -22.03
N LEU A 395 22.79 17.55 -22.75
CA LEU A 395 24.00 17.85 -23.52
C LEU A 395 23.76 18.91 -24.61
N TYR A 396 22.56 18.96 -25.19
CA TYR A 396 22.19 19.90 -26.27
C TYR A 396 21.58 21.23 -25.79
N LYS A 397 21.20 21.38 -24.52
CA LYS A 397 20.51 22.57 -23.99
C LYS A 397 21.04 23.01 -22.62
N LYS A 398 22.36 23.19 -22.53
CA LYS A 398 23.08 23.55 -21.30
C LYS A 398 22.46 24.72 -20.52
N ASP A 399 22.01 25.75 -21.23
CA ASP A 399 21.51 27.00 -20.60
C ASP A 399 20.08 26.88 -20.03
N LEU A 400 19.34 25.83 -20.43
CA LEU A 400 17.99 25.51 -19.91
C LEU A 400 18.00 24.29 -18.98
N ALA A 401 19.16 23.65 -18.78
CA ALA A 401 19.34 22.36 -18.09
C ALA A 401 18.98 22.39 -16.59
N HIS A 402 19.20 23.53 -15.94
CA HIS A 402 18.93 23.75 -14.51
C HIS A 402 17.46 24.02 -14.19
N ALA A 403 16.65 24.46 -15.16
CA ALA A 403 15.26 24.89 -14.97
C ALA A 403 14.21 24.14 -15.81
N GLY A 404 14.66 23.35 -16.81
CA GLY A 404 13.80 22.76 -17.82
C GLY A 404 13.01 21.50 -17.43
N LYS A 405 11.93 21.28 -18.17
CA LYS A 405 11.10 20.06 -18.21
C LYS A 405 11.69 19.11 -19.29
N PHE A 406 12.16 17.89 -18.93
CA PHE A 406 12.91 17.00 -19.85
C PHE A 406 12.15 15.74 -20.31
N ARG A 407 12.41 15.27 -21.55
CA ARG A 407 11.52 14.42 -22.38
C ARG A 407 11.79 12.92 -22.22
N ARG A 408 10.76 12.07 -22.21
CA ARG A 408 10.91 10.59 -22.27
C ARG A 408 11.33 10.07 -23.66
N PRO A 409 11.99 8.88 -23.76
CA PRO A 409 12.47 8.30 -25.03
C PRO A 409 11.36 7.94 -26.02
N GLU A 410 11.73 7.84 -27.30
CA GLU A 410 10.86 7.64 -28.47
C GLU A 410 9.94 6.41 -28.45
N ARG A 411 10.22 5.40 -27.61
CA ARG A 411 9.52 4.10 -27.65
C ARG A 411 8.01 4.19 -27.39
N VAL A 412 7.55 5.20 -26.67
CA VAL A 412 6.11 5.44 -26.39
C VAL A 412 5.42 6.21 -27.53
N ALA A 413 6.19 6.83 -28.42
CA ALA A 413 5.69 7.79 -29.40
C ALA A 413 5.41 7.19 -30.79
N ILE A 414 5.97 6.03 -31.12
CA ILE A 414 5.86 5.46 -32.48
C ILE A 414 4.42 5.07 -32.82
N ASN A 415 3.58 4.78 -31.81
CA ASN A 415 2.23 4.23 -32.02
C ASN A 415 1.06 5.18 -31.72
N ARG A 416 1.28 6.48 -31.43
CA ARG A 416 0.19 7.41 -31.09
C ARG A 416 0.20 8.67 -31.95
N LYS A 417 -0.91 8.93 -32.64
CA LYS A 417 -1.19 10.14 -33.47
C LYS A 417 -0.92 11.48 -32.75
N PHE A 418 -0.82 11.48 -31.41
CA PHE A 418 -0.58 12.64 -30.55
C PHE A 418 0.71 12.56 -29.70
N GLY A 419 1.71 11.79 -30.14
CA GLY A 419 2.97 11.59 -29.41
C GLY A 419 3.67 12.88 -28.96
N LYS A 420 3.56 13.97 -29.73
CA LYS A 420 4.12 15.31 -29.39
C LYS A 420 3.45 15.97 -28.17
N PHE A 421 2.13 15.83 -28.01
CA PHE A 421 1.39 16.39 -26.86
C PHE A 421 1.54 15.54 -25.60
N TYR A 422 1.58 14.22 -25.73
CA TYR A 422 1.92 13.31 -24.64
C TYR A 422 3.37 13.55 -24.14
N ARG A 423 4.30 13.89 -25.05
CA ARG A 423 5.70 14.25 -24.72
C ARG A 423 5.83 15.53 -23.88
N LEU A 424 4.98 16.54 -24.06
CA LEU A 424 5.03 17.80 -23.29
C LEU A 424 4.49 17.64 -21.86
N ASN A 425 3.47 16.78 -21.67
CA ASN A 425 2.79 16.60 -20.39
C ASN A 425 3.48 15.66 -19.38
N VAL A 426 4.56 14.95 -19.76
CA VAL A 426 5.20 13.88 -18.95
C VAL A 426 6.67 14.22 -18.60
N THR A 427 7.04 15.49 -18.73
CA THR A 427 8.39 15.98 -18.50
C THR A 427 8.66 16.22 -17.00
N LYS A 428 9.75 15.68 -16.44
CA LYS A 428 10.13 15.81 -15.00
C LYS A 428 11.48 16.55 -14.85
N LYS A 429 11.69 17.27 -13.75
CA LYS A 429 12.99 17.90 -13.42
C LYS A 429 13.96 16.86 -12.83
N ALA A 430 15.28 17.11 -12.88
CA ALA A 430 16.27 16.17 -12.33
C ALA A 430 16.11 15.93 -10.82
N ASP A 431 15.75 16.97 -10.06
CA ASP A 431 15.45 16.84 -8.63
C ASP A 431 14.23 15.92 -8.41
N ASP A 432 13.21 15.99 -9.29
CA ASP A 432 12.03 15.11 -9.24
C ASP A 432 12.39 13.66 -9.55
N ILE A 433 13.34 13.43 -10.45
CA ILE A 433 13.81 12.08 -10.83
C ILE A 433 14.65 11.49 -9.70
N SER A 434 15.56 12.28 -9.12
CA SER A 434 16.38 11.87 -7.98
C SER A 434 15.52 11.56 -6.75
N ALA A 435 14.53 12.41 -6.47
CA ALA A 435 13.57 12.14 -5.40
C ALA A 435 12.72 10.89 -5.71
N SER A 436 12.24 10.73 -6.96
CA SER A 436 11.50 9.52 -7.38
C SER A 436 12.32 8.24 -7.14
N ALA A 437 13.63 8.25 -7.42
CA ALA A 437 14.52 7.12 -7.17
C ALA A 437 14.60 6.74 -5.68
N VAL A 438 14.73 7.73 -4.79
CA VAL A 438 14.71 7.48 -3.34
C VAL A 438 13.36 6.91 -2.90
N THR A 439 12.27 7.44 -3.43
CA THR A 439 10.92 6.98 -3.08
C THR A 439 10.61 5.57 -3.60
N GLU A 440 11.18 5.18 -4.75
CA GLU A 440 11.07 3.82 -5.28
C GLU A 440 11.86 2.82 -4.41
N ALA A 441 13.06 3.19 -3.93
CA ALA A 441 13.78 2.38 -2.94
C ALA A 441 13.01 2.24 -1.63
N LEU A 442 12.46 3.34 -1.12
CA LEU A 442 11.64 3.34 0.10
C LEU A 442 10.44 2.39 -0.04
N ALA A 443 9.67 2.50 -1.12
CA ALA A 443 8.52 1.61 -1.37
C ALA A 443 8.92 0.13 -1.51
N ASN A 444 10.11 -0.14 -2.05
CA ASN A 444 10.65 -1.49 -2.17
C ASN A 444 11.07 -2.09 -0.82
N ASP A 445 11.62 -1.26 0.08
CA ASP A 445 12.00 -1.68 1.42
C ASP A 445 10.78 -1.81 2.35
N ILE A 446 9.77 -0.94 2.20
CA ILE A 446 8.46 -1.12 2.82
C ILE A 446 7.87 -2.48 2.39
N SER A 447 7.87 -2.78 1.08
CA SER A 447 7.38 -4.07 0.57
C SER A 447 8.12 -5.27 1.18
N ARG A 448 9.42 -5.13 1.45
CA ARG A 448 10.23 -6.19 2.06
C ARG A 448 9.89 -6.40 3.54
N ILE A 449 9.66 -5.31 4.29
CA ILE A 449 9.19 -5.37 5.68
C ILE A 449 7.85 -6.12 5.76
N MET A 450 6.99 -5.96 4.74
CA MET A 450 5.72 -6.68 4.61
C MET A 450 5.86 -8.16 4.22
N GLY A 451 7.08 -8.68 4.14
CA GLY A 451 7.34 -10.08 3.80
C GLY A 451 7.20 -10.41 2.32
N ILE A 452 7.02 -9.42 1.43
CA ILE A 452 7.02 -9.64 -0.01
C ILE A 452 8.48 -9.74 -0.49
N PRO A 453 8.88 -10.86 -1.13
CA PRO A 453 10.18 -10.94 -1.79
C PRO A 453 10.28 -9.86 -2.86
N THR A 454 11.21 -8.93 -2.70
CA THR A 454 11.41 -7.81 -3.62
C THR A 454 12.77 -7.88 -4.30
N GLN A 455 12.91 -7.19 -5.44
CA GLN A 455 14.22 -6.90 -5.99
C GLN A 455 15.10 -6.19 -4.96
N GLU A 456 16.37 -6.57 -4.87
CA GLU A 456 17.32 -5.84 -4.04
C GLU A 456 17.61 -4.51 -4.74
N LEU A 457 17.17 -3.39 -4.15
CA LEU A 457 17.45 -2.04 -4.62
C LEU A 457 18.50 -1.36 -3.74
N ARG A 458 19.45 -0.68 -4.37
CA ARG A 458 20.44 0.15 -3.70
C ARG A 458 20.45 1.54 -4.29
N ILE A 459 20.46 2.55 -3.42
CA ILE A 459 20.61 3.94 -3.83
C ILE A 459 22.07 4.21 -4.21
N VAL A 460 22.26 4.83 -5.37
CA VAL A 460 23.57 5.20 -5.90
C VAL A 460 23.61 6.71 -6.14
N ARG A 461 24.54 7.39 -5.48
CA ARG A 461 24.82 8.81 -5.68
C ARG A 461 25.75 9.02 -6.88
N GLY A 462 25.60 10.14 -7.56
CA GLY A 462 26.34 10.52 -8.75
C GLY A 462 26.24 12.01 -9.04
N LYS A 463 26.78 12.41 -10.19
CA LYS A 463 26.59 13.75 -10.76
C LYS A 463 26.20 13.59 -12.23
N TYR A 464 25.40 14.54 -12.71
CA TYR A 464 25.17 14.74 -14.14
C TYR A 464 26.42 15.35 -14.78
N SER A 465 26.49 15.30 -16.11
CA SER A 465 27.58 15.89 -16.90
C SER A 465 27.77 17.40 -16.69
N ASP A 466 26.74 18.11 -16.22
CA ASP A 466 26.77 19.53 -15.83
C ASP A 466 27.22 19.78 -14.38
N GLY A 467 27.58 18.72 -13.63
CA GLY A 467 27.99 18.78 -12.23
C GLY A 467 26.84 18.74 -11.21
N HIS A 468 25.57 18.76 -11.65
CA HIS A 468 24.40 18.68 -10.77
C HIS A 468 24.35 17.33 -10.05
N PRO A 469 23.97 17.25 -8.75
CA PRO A 469 23.87 15.97 -8.06
C PRO A 469 22.78 15.07 -8.66
N LYS A 470 23.04 13.75 -8.64
CA LYS A 470 22.17 12.72 -9.24
C LYS A 470 22.00 11.56 -8.28
N ILE A 471 20.78 11.08 -8.12
CA ILE A 471 20.47 9.88 -7.34
C ILE A 471 19.81 8.85 -8.26
N MET A 472 20.27 7.61 -8.22
CA MET A 472 19.79 6.50 -9.06
C MET A 472 19.60 5.22 -8.25
N LEU A 473 19.03 4.20 -8.90
CA LEU A 473 18.82 2.87 -8.33
C LEU A 473 19.63 1.81 -9.07
N GLU A 474 20.37 1.03 -8.29
CA GLU A 474 20.93 -0.25 -8.69
C GLU A 474 19.99 -1.36 -8.21
N ALA A 475 19.49 -2.16 -9.13
CA ALA A 475 18.64 -3.32 -8.87
C ALA A 475 19.42 -4.61 -9.03
N LYS A 476 19.12 -5.63 -8.23
CA LYS A 476 19.62 -7.00 -8.45
C LYS A 476 18.43 -7.94 -8.64
N PHE A 477 18.50 -8.72 -9.72
CA PHE A 477 17.46 -9.66 -10.09
C PHE A 477 17.77 -11.04 -9.52
N ALA A 478 16.76 -11.68 -8.97
CA ALA A 478 16.87 -13.05 -8.52
C ALA A 478 16.89 -14.03 -9.71
N ASN A 479 17.74 -15.05 -9.62
CA ASN A 479 17.80 -16.11 -10.62
C ASN A 479 16.45 -16.85 -10.70
N GLY A 480 15.96 -17.09 -11.92
CA GLY A 480 14.70 -17.81 -12.15
C GLY A 480 13.44 -16.95 -12.15
N TYR A 481 13.56 -15.62 -12.03
CA TYR A 481 12.43 -14.69 -12.19
C TYR A 481 11.73 -14.87 -13.55
N LYS A 482 10.40 -15.01 -13.50
CA LYS A 482 9.53 -14.96 -14.68
C LYS A 482 8.50 -13.86 -14.53
N ASP A 483 8.44 -13.00 -15.53
CA ASP A 483 7.45 -11.93 -15.61
C ASP A 483 6.03 -12.49 -15.77
N LEU A 484 5.06 -11.91 -15.07
CA LEU A 484 3.65 -12.25 -15.21
C LEU A 484 3.08 -11.91 -16.61
N GLU A 485 3.72 -11.03 -17.40
CA GLU A 485 3.40 -10.79 -18.82
C GLU A 485 3.53 -12.06 -19.68
N SER A 486 4.22 -13.09 -19.18
CA SER A 486 4.44 -14.38 -19.88
C SER A 486 3.21 -15.31 -19.91
N GLY A 487 2.00 -14.76 -19.94
CA GLY A 487 0.74 -15.53 -20.02
C GLY A 487 0.20 -16.02 -18.68
N PHE A 488 0.66 -15.44 -17.56
CA PHE A 488 0.18 -15.78 -16.21
C PHE A 488 -1.07 -14.98 -15.79
N ILE A 489 -1.42 -13.92 -16.52
CA ILE A 489 -2.59 -13.10 -16.21
C ILE A 489 -3.64 -13.27 -17.31
N LYS A 490 -4.85 -13.66 -16.91
CA LYS A 490 -6.03 -13.70 -17.79
C LYS A 490 -7.21 -13.09 -17.04
N ASP A 491 -7.89 -12.13 -17.66
CA ASP A 491 -9.03 -11.43 -17.07
C ASP A 491 -8.78 -10.89 -15.64
N GLY A 492 -7.57 -10.36 -15.41
CA GLY A 492 -7.16 -9.85 -14.11
C GLY A 492 -6.89 -10.92 -13.04
N GLN A 493 -6.98 -12.22 -13.38
CA GLN A 493 -6.73 -13.36 -12.50
C GLN A 493 -5.39 -14.03 -12.82
N LEU A 494 -4.79 -14.64 -11.80
CA LEU A 494 -3.55 -15.42 -11.93
C LEU A 494 -3.89 -16.82 -12.44
N VAL A 495 -3.35 -17.20 -13.60
CA VAL A 495 -3.58 -18.49 -14.25
C VAL A 495 -2.26 -19.19 -14.51
N LYS A 496 -2.19 -20.48 -14.19
CA LYS A 496 -1.01 -21.32 -14.44
C LYS A 496 -0.90 -21.70 -15.93
N PRO A 497 0.19 -21.34 -16.63
CA PRO A 497 0.46 -21.85 -17.97
C PRO A 497 0.69 -23.36 -17.94
N LYS A 498 0.24 -24.07 -18.98
CA LYS A 498 0.30 -25.55 -19.07
C LYS A 498 1.70 -26.13 -18.83
N ASP A 499 2.73 -25.47 -19.36
CA ASP A 499 4.12 -25.94 -19.29
C ASP A 499 4.89 -25.41 -18.06
N TYR A 500 4.21 -24.79 -17.10
CA TYR A 500 4.84 -24.27 -15.89
C TYR A 500 4.85 -25.34 -14.78
N PRO A 501 6.04 -25.75 -14.25
CA PRO A 501 6.13 -26.91 -13.36
C PRO A 501 5.72 -26.62 -11.91
N TYR A 502 5.64 -25.34 -11.51
CA TYR A 502 5.38 -24.96 -10.12
C TYR A 502 3.91 -24.60 -9.89
N ALA A 503 3.40 -24.87 -8.69
CA ALA A 503 2.13 -24.30 -8.22
C ALA A 503 2.28 -22.79 -8.03
N LEU A 504 1.19 -22.04 -8.24
CA LEU A 504 1.22 -20.58 -8.08
C LEU A 504 0.83 -20.21 -6.65
N GLU A 505 1.57 -19.29 -6.04
CA GLU A 505 1.21 -18.70 -4.75
C GLU A 505 -0.07 -17.86 -4.89
N LYS A 506 -0.99 -18.07 -3.95
CA LYS A 506 -2.16 -17.21 -3.76
C LYS A 506 -1.75 -15.90 -3.11
N LEU A 507 -2.34 -14.80 -3.61
CA LEU A 507 -1.84 -13.45 -3.32
C LEU A 507 -2.73 -12.67 -2.34
N GLY A 508 -3.83 -13.25 -1.83
CA GLY A 508 -4.83 -12.51 -1.03
C GLY A 508 -4.25 -11.80 0.19
N LYS A 509 -3.28 -12.41 0.87
CA LYS A 509 -2.54 -11.81 2.01
C LYS A 509 -1.81 -10.51 1.68
N TYR A 510 -1.53 -10.22 0.41
CA TYR A 510 -0.87 -8.98 0.00
C TYR A 510 -1.85 -7.87 -0.37
N LYS A 511 -3.16 -8.16 -0.47
CA LYS A 511 -4.18 -7.20 -0.90
C LYS A 511 -4.19 -5.94 -0.04
N ALA A 512 -4.24 -6.13 1.28
CA ALA A 512 -4.24 -5.04 2.25
C ALA A 512 -3.03 -4.12 2.06
N PHE A 513 -1.84 -4.70 1.84
CA PHE A 513 -0.63 -3.94 1.58
C PHE A 513 -0.71 -3.06 0.32
N PHE A 514 -1.18 -3.63 -0.81
CA PHE A 514 -1.32 -2.87 -2.06
C PHE A 514 -2.39 -1.77 -1.99
N LEU A 515 -3.40 -1.93 -1.11
CA LEU A 515 -4.36 -0.87 -0.80
C LEU A 515 -3.73 0.22 0.08
N VAL A 516 -2.92 -0.14 1.09
CA VAL A 516 -2.21 0.82 1.94
C VAL A 516 -1.21 1.66 1.13
N THR A 517 -0.46 1.04 0.22
CA THR A 517 0.45 1.77 -0.65
C THR A 517 -0.26 2.49 -1.79
N ALA A 518 -1.57 2.22 -1.98
CA ALA A 518 -2.40 2.76 -3.05
C ALA A 518 -1.71 2.69 -4.42
N ASP A 519 -1.00 1.58 -4.68
CA ASP A 519 -0.30 1.37 -5.94
C ASP A 519 -1.33 1.15 -7.04
N ARG A 520 -1.55 2.18 -7.86
CA ARG A 520 -2.55 2.13 -8.94
C ARG A 520 -2.28 0.97 -9.91
N ASP A 521 -1.02 0.58 -10.07
CA ASP A 521 -0.59 -0.45 -10.99
C ASP A 521 -0.09 -1.69 -10.21
N ALA A 522 -0.77 -2.06 -9.10
CA ALA A 522 -0.41 -3.20 -8.23
C ALA A 522 0.46 -4.29 -8.88
N ILE A 523 -0.08 -4.99 -9.88
CA ILE A 523 0.65 -5.98 -10.71
C ILE A 523 1.14 -5.43 -12.06
N GLY A 524 0.67 -4.24 -12.43
CA GLY A 524 0.97 -3.56 -13.69
C GLY A 524 0.00 -3.98 -14.78
N SER A 525 -0.28 -3.07 -15.72
CA SER A 525 -1.28 -3.28 -16.80
C SER A 525 -1.11 -4.55 -17.64
N ARG A 526 0.08 -5.18 -17.62
CA ARG A 526 0.37 -6.46 -18.29
C ARG A 526 1.12 -7.45 -17.41
N GLY A 527 1.29 -7.20 -16.11
CA GLY A 527 2.19 -8.01 -15.28
C GLY A 527 3.68 -7.66 -15.36
N GLN A 528 4.07 -6.78 -16.30
CA GLN A 528 5.44 -6.43 -16.67
C GLN A 528 6.42 -5.95 -15.57
N ASN A 529 5.94 -5.73 -14.34
CA ASN A 529 6.76 -5.31 -13.20
C ASN A 529 6.63 -6.25 -11.98
N LYS A 530 5.92 -7.38 -12.09
CA LYS A 530 5.81 -8.37 -11.02
C LYS A 530 5.97 -9.75 -11.62
N GLY A 531 6.45 -10.69 -10.84
CA GLY A 531 6.79 -12.00 -11.38
C GLY A 531 6.71 -13.11 -10.35
N LEU A 532 7.19 -14.26 -10.80
CA LEU A 532 7.25 -15.47 -10.02
C LEU A 532 8.66 -16.02 -10.01
N ILE A 533 9.07 -16.53 -8.84
CA ILE A 533 10.27 -17.34 -8.68
C ILE A 533 9.82 -18.66 -8.07
N ASN A 534 9.98 -19.76 -8.81
CA ASN A 534 9.56 -21.10 -8.40
C ASN A 534 8.10 -21.13 -7.88
N GLY A 535 7.20 -20.39 -8.54
CA GLY A 535 5.79 -20.29 -8.15
C GLY A 535 5.48 -19.26 -7.05
N LYS A 536 6.47 -18.67 -6.39
CA LYS A 536 6.30 -17.62 -5.36
C LYS A 536 6.30 -16.23 -5.94
N PHE A 537 5.47 -15.35 -5.38
CA PHE A 537 5.36 -13.96 -5.79
C PHE A 537 6.66 -13.20 -5.57
N PHE A 538 7.06 -12.40 -6.56
CA PHE A 538 8.23 -11.56 -6.49
C PHE A 538 7.91 -10.17 -7.03
N ALA A 539 8.12 -9.15 -6.20
CA ALA A 539 7.84 -7.78 -6.56
C ALA A 539 9.06 -7.09 -7.16
N ILE A 540 8.86 -6.43 -8.30
CA ILE A 540 9.81 -5.53 -8.95
C ILE A 540 9.14 -4.16 -9.07
N ASP A 541 9.93 -3.10 -8.98
CA ASP A 541 9.53 -1.72 -9.29
C ASP A 541 8.13 -1.33 -8.74
N PRO A 542 7.99 -1.02 -7.44
CA PRO A 542 6.76 -0.50 -6.86
C PRO A 542 6.48 0.97 -7.26
N GLY A 543 6.94 1.40 -8.44
CA GLY A 543 7.10 2.80 -8.84
C GLY A 543 5.85 3.68 -8.90
N HIS A 544 4.66 3.14 -8.57
CA HIS A 544 3.41 3.91 -8.44
C HIS A 544 2.78 3.83 -7.03
N SER A 545 3.53 3.33 -6.04
CA SER A 545 3.16 3.35 -4.63
C SER A 545 3.28 4.76 -4.03
N LEU A 546 2.30 5.13 -3.19
CA LEU A 546 2.22 6.36 -2.41
C LEU A 546 2.28 7.62 -3.30
N GLU A 547 1.50 7.66 -4.39
CA GLU A 547 1.37 8.82 -5.30
C GLU A 547 0.20 9.77 -4.92
N GLY A 548 -0.32 9.70 -3.70
CA GLY A 548 -1.51 10.44 -3.25
C GLY A 548 -2.83 9.78 -3.65
N ASN A 549 -2.82 8.50 -4.01
CA ASN A 549 -3.99 7.79 -4.52
C ASN A 549 -4.88 7.26 -3.39
N GLY A 550 -4.32 7.02 -2.20
CA GLY A 550 -5.03 6.36 -1.09
C GLY A 550 -6.27 7.12 -0.61
N LYS A 551 -6.32 8.45 -0.80
CA LYS A 551 -7.47 9.29 -0.43
C LYS A 551 -8.71 9.09 -1.30
N TYR A 552 -8.56 8.54 -2.51
CA TYR A 552 -9.66 8.27 -3.45
C TYR A 552 -10.22 6.85 -3.35
N LEU A 553 -9.60 6.00 -2.52
CA LEU A 553 -10.06 4.64 -2.24
C LEU A 553 -11.12 4.66 -1.15
N GLU A 554 -12.30 4.17 -1.48
CA GLU A 554 -13.32 3.75 -0.52
C GLU A 554 -13.19 2.24 -0.35
N VAL A 555 -12.86 1.78 0.85
CA VAL A 555 -12.54 0.37 1.14
C VAL A 555 -13.57 -0.20 2.11
N GLU A 556 -14.01 -1.43 1.84
CA GLU A 556 -14.89 -2.23 2.70
C GLU A 556 -14.11 -3.16 3.62
N ASP A 557 -14.81 -3.74 4.59
CA ASP A 557 -14.30 -4.70 5.57
C ASP A 557 -13.78 -6.02 4.95
N ASN A 558 -14.22 -6.39 3.75
CA ASN A 558 -13.67 -7.53 2.99
C ASN A 558 -12.54 -7.12 2.02
N LEU A 559 -12.02 -5.89 2.17
CA LEU A 559 -11.03 -5.24 1.32
C LEU A 559 -11.47 -5.02 -0.14
N SER A 560 -12.74 -5.25 -0.50
CA SER A 560 -13.26 -4.71 -1.75
C SER A 560 -13.23 -3.19 -1.72
N PHE A 561 -13.09 -2.55 -2.88
CA PHE A 561 -12.95 -1.10 -2.93
C PHE A 561 -13.63 -0.48 -4.13
N LYS A 562 -14.03 0.78 -3.96
CA LYS A 562 -14.50 1.68 -5.00
C LYS A 562 -13.53 2.84 -5.13
N VAL A 563 -13.56 3.46 -6.30
CA VAL A 563 -12.64 4.52 -6.65
C VAL A 563 -13.43 5.76 -7.00
N ASN A 564 -13.32 6.78 -6.15
CA ASN A 564 -14.15 7.97 -6.24
C ASN A 564 -13.37 9.11 -6.92
N TYR A 565 -13.41 9.17 -8.25
CA TYR A 565 -12.86 10.29 -9.03
C TYR A 565 -13.90 11.37 -9.28
N GLY A 566 -13.51 12.63 -9.11
CA GLY A 566 -14.21 13.75 -9.75
C GLY A 566 -14.07 13.73 -11.29
N LEU A 567 -14.77 14.64 -11.97
CA LEU A 567 -14.86 14.75 -13.44
C LEU A 567 -13.51 14.94 -14.19
N LEU A 568 -12.38 15.18 -13.49
CA LEU A 568 -11.07 15.53 -14.10
C LEU A 568 -9.94 14.50 -13.77
N LYS A 569 -9.80 13.48 -14.63
CA LYS A 569 -8.61 12.60 -14.87
C LYS A 569 -8.13 11.64 -13.74
N LYS A 570 -7.64 10.49 -14.23
CA LYS A 570 -7.49 9.13 -13.64
C LYS A 570 -6.34 8.99 -12.61
N PRO A 571 -6.54 8.27 -11.50
CA PRO A 571 -5.86 6.96 -11.40
C PRO A 571 -6.68 5.77 -11.96
N ARG A 572 -6.00 4.68 -12.31
CA ARG A 572 -6.63 3.42 -12.73
C ARG A 572 -6.05 2.35 -11.83
N PHE A 573 -6.82 1.84 -10.86
CA PHE A 573 -6.44 0.66 -10.09
C PHE A 573 -6.62 -0.56 -11.00
N ASN A 574 -5.52 -1.11 -11.48
CA ASN A 574 -5.52 -2.21 -12.45
C ASN A 574 -5.11 -3.52 -11.77
N ASN A 575 -5.76 -4.63 -12.15
CA ASN A 575 -5.39 -5.99 -11.76
C ASN A 575 -5.35 -6.23 -10.24
N PHE A 576 -6.20 -5.55 -9.47
CA PHE A 576 -6.40 -5.88 -8.04
C PHE A 576 -7.21 -7.18 -7.84
N SER A 577 -7.99 -7.57 -8.84
CA SER A 577 -8.77 -8.81 -8.84
C SER A 577 -7.93 -10.06 -8.64
N ILE A 578 -6.62 -9.99 -8.93
CA ILE A 578 -5.65 -11.07 -8.73
C ILE A 578 -5.49 -11.45 -7.25
N PHE A 579 -5.85 -10.55 -6.34
CA PHE A 579 -5.82 -10.75 -4.90
C PHE A 579 -7.18 -11.20 -4.34
N ASP A 580 -8.23 -11.25 -5.17
CA ASP A 580 -9.60 -11.48 -4.74
C ASP A 580 -9.98 -12.97 -4.75
N ASP A 581 -9.31 -13.79 -5.56
CA ASP A 581 -9.52 -15.25 -5.63
C ASP A 581 -8.73 -16.00 -4.52
N ASP A 582 -9.02 -15.60 -3.28
CA ASP A 582 -8.45 -16.13 -2.04
C ASP A 582 -9.46 -15.92 -0.88
N THR A 583 -9.28 -16.68 0.19
CA THR A 583 -10.16 -16.73 1.37
C THR A 583 -10.18 -15.41 2.15
N ARG A 584 -11.26 -15.14 2.89
CA ARG A 584 -11.37 -13.93 3.73
C ARG A 584 -10.29 -13.86 4.81
N PHE A 585 -9.98 -14.99 5.43
CA PHE A 585 -8.94 -15.11 6.43
C PHE A 585 -7.55 -14.85 5.84
N ALA A 586 -7.23 -15.35 4.64
CA ALA A 586 -5.96 -15.03 3.99
C ALA A 586 -5.81 -13.51 3.74
N LYS A 587 -6.88 -12.84 3.31
CA LYS A 587 -6.92 -11.37 3.17
C LYS A 587 -6.75 -10.66 4.52
N LEU A 588 -7.42 -11.12 5.58
CA LEU A 588 -7.30 -10.60 6.94
C LEU A 588 -5.90 -10.80 7.52
N GLN A 589 -5.22 -11.91 7.22
CA GLN A 589 -3.84 -12.14 7.65
C GLN A 589 -2.90 -11.02 7.17
N GLY A 590 -3.15 -10.47 5.98
CA GLY A 590 -2.46 -9.27 5.50
C GLY A 590 -2.68 -8.05 6.38
N VAL A 591 -3.89 -7.86 6.92
CA VAL A 591 -4.23 -6.80 7.86
C VAL A 591 -3.58 -7.03 9.24
N VAL A 592 -3.60 -8.26 9.73
CA VAL A 592 -2.92 -8.64 10.98
C VAL A 592 -1.42 -8.33 10.89
N ASN A 593 -0.77 -8.72 9.79
CA ASN A 593 0.64 -8.40 9.56
C ASN A 593 0.90 -6.89 9.53
N LEU A 594 0.02 -6.10 8.90
CA LEU A 594 0.11 -4.63 8.90
C LEU A 594 -0.03 -4.04 10.31
N ARG A 595 -0.93 -4.58 11.13
CA ARG A 595 -1.12 -4.18 12.54
C ARG A 595 0.11 -4.49 13.38
N GLU A 596 0.67 -5.68 13.25
CA GLU A 596 1.90 -6.08 13.96
C GLU A 596 3.09 -5.20 13.57
N ILE A 597 3.24 -4.92 12.27
CA ILE A 597 4.29 -4.04 11.77
C ILE A 597 4.12 -2.61 12.30
N LYS A 598 2.88 -2.09 12.34
CA LYS A 598 2.56 -0.81 12.97
C LYS A 598 2.99 -0.81 14.45
N ASN A 599 2.60 -1.83 15.20
CA ASN A 599 2.90 -1.95 16.63
C ASN A 599 4.41 -2.08 16.90
N SER A 600 5.16 -2.72 16.00
CA SER A 600 6.62 -2.83 16.11
C SER A 600 7.38 -1.53 15.84
N GLY A 601 6.75 -0.53 15.22
CA GLY A 601 7.41 0.71 14.78
C GLY A 601 8.44 0.51 13.66
N ALA A 602 8.43 -0.65 12.97
CA ALA A 602 9.41 -0.96 11.93
C ALA A 602 9.35 0.00 10.74
N ILE A 603 8.13 0.39 10.32
CA ILE A 603 7.92 1.32 9.21
C ILE A 603 8.32 2.74 9.61
N ASP A 604 7.94 3.21 10.80
CA ASP A 604 8.34 4.52 11.31
C ASP A 604 9.87 4.64 11.42
N THR A 605 10.51 3.55 11.86
CA THR A 605 11.98 3.45 11.88
C THR A 605 12.57 3.54 10.48
N LEU A 606 11.99 2.89 9.47
CA LEU A 606 12.44 2.98 8.08
C LEU A 606 12.31 4.41 7.54
N PHE A 607 11.17 5.07 7.75
CA PHE A 607 10.97 6.47 7.35
C PHE A 607 12.00 7.39 8.00
N ARG A 608 12.27 7.23 9.31
CA ARG A 608 13.30 7.98 10.03
C ARG A 608 14.70 7.73 9.46
N GLN A 609 15.08 6.47 9.20
CA GLN A 609 16.39 6.14 8.61
C GLN A 609 16.59 6.81 7.23
N TYR A 610 15.54 6.85 6.41
CA TYR A 610 15.59 7.56 5.13
C TYR A 610 15.72 9.07 5.32
N LYS A 611 15.00 9.67 6.28
CA LYS A 611 15.13 11.10 6.61
C LYS A 611 16.56 11.44 7.08
N GLU A 612 17.14 10.61 7.94
CA GLU A 612 18.52 10.76 8.43
C GLU A 612 19.55 10.61 7.29
N ALA A 613 19.38 9.61 6.42
CA ALA A 613 20.30 9.34 5.30
C ALA A 613 20.34 10.47 4.25
N PHE A 614 19.31 11.32 4.21
CA PHE A 614 19.21 12.47 3.31
C PHE A 614 19.12 13.81 4.05
N ASN A 615 19.70 13.91 5.26
CA ASN A 615 19.73 15.16 6.02
C ASN A 615 20.30 16.32 5.18
N PRO A 616 19.54 17.41 4.93
CA PRO A 616 20.01 18.56 4.15
C PRO A 616 21.06 19.41 4.87
N ASN A 617 21.23 19.23 6.18
CA ASN A 617 22.18 19.95 7.03
C ASN A 617 23.47 19.14 7.31
N GLU A 618 23.72 18.04 6.57
CA GLU A 618 24.94 17.25 6.71
C GLU A 618 26.18 18.10 6.36
N ASN A 619 27.20 18.08 7.22
CA ASN A 619 28.45 18.81 6.99
C ASN A 619 29.18 18.30 5.73
N GLY A 620 29.68 19.22 4.91
CA GLY A 620 30.51 18.88 3.73
C GLY A 620 29.74 18.66 2.42
N ILE A 621 28.42 18.90 2.38
CA ILE A 621 27.61 18.79 1.15
C ILE A 621 27.46 20.14 0.42
N SER A 622 27.24 20.09 -0.89
CA SER A 622 27.05 21.30 -1.71
C SER A 622 25.64 21.92 -1.54
N LYS A 623 25.47 23.22 -1.83
CA LYS A 623 24.15 23.89 -1.84
C LYS A 623 23.13 23.20 -2.78
N ALA A 624 23.58 22.71 -3.93
CA ALA A 624 22.74 21.97 -4.86
C ALA A 624 22.27 20.63 -4.29
N GLU A 625 23.15 19.94 -3.55
CA GLU A 625 22.82 18.68 -2.87
C GLU A 625 21.86 18.91 -1.70
N ALA A 626 22.07 19.95 -0.89
CA ALA A 626 21.16 20.34 0.18
C ALA A 626 19.73 20.61 -0.34
N LYS A 627 19.61 21.26 -1.50
CA LYS A 627 18.31 21.52 -2.16
C LYS A 627 17.59 20.23 -2.58
N ILE A 628 18.31 19.29 -3.21
CA ILE A 628 17.74 17.99 -3.61
C ILE A 628 17.31 17.19 -2.37
N ARG A 629 18.14 17.19 -1.33
CA ARG A 629 17.86 16.53 -0.05
C ARG A 629 16.62 17.11 0.63
N THR A 630 16.48 18.43 0.66
CA THR A 630 15.27 19.10 1.19
C THR A 630 13.99 18.61 0.47
N LYS A 631 14.06 18.49 -0.86
CA LYS A 631 12.95 17.94 -1.64
C LYS A 631 12.68 16.47 -1.33
N ILE A 632 13.72 15.66 -1.17
CA ILE A 632 13.61 14.24 -0.78
C ILE A 632 12.92 14.11 0.58
N ILE A 633 13.30 14.93 1.57
CA ILE A 633 12.65 14.93 2.89
C ILE A 633 11.16 15.25 2.75
N ALA A 634 10.80 16.32 2.02
CA ALA A 634 9.40 16.68 1.81
C ALA A 634 8.59 15.55 1.10
N ASP A 635 9.18 14.88 0.10
CA ASP A 635 8.54 13.76 -0.58
C ASP A 635 8.40 12.53 0.35
N ILE A 636 9.38 12.29 1.25
CA ILE A 636 9.31 11.22 2.26
C ILE A 636 8.20 11.51 3.28
N GLU A 637 8.11 12.74 3.80
CA GLU A 637 7.08 13.16 4.77
C GLU A 637 5.67 13.05 4.18
N ALA A 638 5.49 13.46 2.91
CA ALA A 638 4.22 13.31 2.21
C ALA A 638 3.80 11.83 2.09
N LYS A 639 4.77 10.94 1.79
CA LYS A 639 4.55 9.49 1.69
C LYS A 639 4.30 8.83 3.03
N GLU A 640 4.98 9.26 4.09
CA GLU A 640 4.76 8.81 5.47
C GLU A 640 3.33 9.14 5.91
N LYS A 641 2.88 10.38 5.69
CA LYS A 641 1.50 10.82 5.97
C LYS A 641 0.48 9.99 5.19
N GLU A 642 0.69 9.77 3.88
CA GLU A 642 -0.20 8.96 3.05
C GLU A 642 -0.25 7.49 3.50
N PHE A 643 0.91 6.89 3.79
CA PHE A 643 1.00 5.51 4.25
C PHE A 643 0.26 5.34 5.57
N ASN A 644 0.52 6.20 6.55
CA ASN A 644 -0.11 6.13 7.88
C ASN A 644 -1.63 6.34 7.81
N TYR A 645 -2.09 7.29 6.98
CA TYR A 645 -3.51 7.49 6.74
C TYR A 645 -4.17 6.25 6.11
N SER A 646 -3.54 5.67 5.08
CA SER A 646 -4.10 4.50 4.37
C SER A 646 -4.03 3.23 5.23
N LEU A 647 -2.98 3.06 6.03
CA LEU A 647 -2.86 2.00 7.02
C LEU A 647 -3.99 2.10 8.05
N GLN A 648 -4.20 3.28 8.64
CA GLN A 648 -5.27 3.47 9.62
C GLN A 648 -6.64 3.22 9.00
N LYS A 649 -6.85 3.61 7.73
CA LYS A 649 -8.09 3.30 7.00
C LYS A 649 -8.36 1.80 6.96
N ILE A 650 -7.36 1.00 6.55
CA ILE A 650 -7.48 -0.46 6.46
C ILE A 650 -7.73 -1.10 7.83
N LEU A 651 -7.07 -0.60 8.89
CA LEU A 651 -7.30 -1.05 10.25
C LEU A 651 -8.73 -0.73 10.72
N ASN A 652 -9.22 0.50 10.50
CA ASN A 652 -10.55 0.93 10.90
C ASN A 652 -11.65 0.09 10.24
N VAL A 653 -11.56 -0.19 8.93
CA VAL A 653 -12.58 -1.01 8.24
C VAL A 653 -12.53 -2.48 8.64
N SER A 654 -11.40 -2.94 9.19
CA SER A 654 -11.19 -4.33 9.61
C SER A 654 -11.34 -4.53 11.12
N ASP A 655 -11.64 -3.47 11.87
CA ASP A 655 -11.59 -3.42 13.34
C ASP A 655 -12.43 -4.53 14.00
N SER A 656 -13.67 -4.70 13.55
CA SER A 656 -14.57 -5.76 14.03
C SER A 656 -13.98 -7.18 13.84
N GLN A 657 -13.35 -7.43 12.70
CA GLN A 657 -12.70 -8.72 12.41
C GLN A 657 -11.41 -8.92 13.20
N LEU A 658 -10.65 -7.86 13.45
CA LEU A 658 -9.46 -7.90 14.31
C LEU A 658 -9.84 -8.20 15.76
N HIS A 659 -10.90 -7.58 16.27
CA HIS A 659 -11.44 -7.89 17.60
C HIS A 659 -11.91 -9.33 17.74
N LEU A 660 -12.63 -9.86 16.73
CA LEU A 660 -13.02 -11.27 16.71
C LEU A 660 -11.81 -12.20 16.67
N TYR A 661 -10.83 -11.89 15.83
CA TYR A 661 -9.58 -12.65 15.73
C TYR A 661 -8.86 -12.71 17.08
N ASP A 662 -8.68 -11.57 17.75
CA ASP A 662 -7.99 -11.50 19.04
C ASP A 662 -8.78 -12.23 20.15
N ALA A 663 -10.10 -12.06 20.19
CA ALA A 663 -10.97 -12.69 21.19
C ALA A 663 -10.99 -14.23 21.11
N LEU A 664 -10.65 -14.79 19.94
CA LEU A 664 -10.57 -16.24 19.70
C LEU A 664 -9.14 -16.79 19.74
N SER A 665 -8.15 -16.00 20.16
CA SER A 665 -6.74 -16.42 20.19
C SER A 665 -6.51 -17.66 21.06
N ASP A 666 -7.11 -17.71 22.25
CA ASP A 666 -7.03 -18.86 23.18
C ASP A 666 -7.72 -20.13 22.65
N ASP A 667 -8.63 -20.00 21.67
CA ASP A 667 -9.33 -21.12 21.04
C ASP A 667 -8.54 -21.77 19.89
N GLY A 668 -7.43 -21.15 19.47
CA GLY A 668 -6.52 -21.66 18.45
C GLY A 668 -6.80 -21.17 17.02
N ALA A 669 -5.76 -21.22 16.19
CA ALA A 669 -5.75 -20.63 14.85
C ALA A 669 -6.85 -21.19 13.91
N GLN A 670 -7.20 -22.47 14.04
CA GLN A 670 -8.26 -23.06 13.22
C GLN A 670 -9.64 -22.46 13.53
N ILE A 671 -9.92 -22.15 14.79
CA ILE A 671 -11.18 -21.53 15.21
C ILE A 671 -11.23 -20.07 14.73
N GLN A 672 -10.12 -19.33 14.87
CA GLN A 672 -10.01 -17.97 14.33
C GLN A 672 -10.29 -17.94 12.82
N GLN A 673 -9.64 -18.85 12.06
CA GLN A 673 -9.85 -18.99 10.62
C GLN A 673 -11.31 -19.28 10.30
N ASN A 674 -11.87 -20.34 10.90
CA ASN A 674 -13.23 -20.77 10.60
C ASN A 674 -14.27 -19.71 10.97
N ALA A 675 -14.07 -18.97 12.07
CA ALA A 675 -14.97 -17.90 12.48
C ALA A 675 -15.01 -16.77 11.44
N ILE A 676 -13.87 -16.36 10.90
CA ILE A 676 -13.75 -15.33 9.86
C ILE A 676 -14.28 -15.81 8.51
N GLU A 677 -13.97 -17.05 8.11
CA GLU A 677 -14.53 -17.65 6.88
C GLU A 677 -16.05 -17.75 6.94
N THR A 678 -16.61 -18.04 8.11
CA THR A 678 -18.07 -18.11 8.29
C THR A 678 -18.73 -16.78 8.00
N ILE A 679 -18.07 -15.64 8.25
CA ILE A 679 -18.58 -14.32 7.84
C ILE A 679 -18.70 -14.27 6.31
N GLU A 680 -17.66 -14.65 5.56
CA GLU A 680 -17.70 -14.68 4.09
C GLU A 680 -18.74 -15.66 3.55
N ASN A 681 -18.90 -16.83 4.20
CA ASN A 681 -19.84 -17.86 3.77
C ASN A 681 -21.30 -17.47 4.03
N LEU A 682 -21.57 -16.73 5.11
CA LEU A 682 -22.89 -16.11 5.33
C LEU A 682 -23.19 -15.05 4.25
N GLU A 683 -22.20 -14.23 3.87
CA GLU A 683 -22.35 -13.28 2.75
C GLU A 683 -22.61 -14.01 1.42
N LYS A 684 -21.86 -15.08 1.12
CA LYS A 684 -22.05 -15.92 -0.07
C LYS A 684 -23.43 -16.59 -0.12
N LEU A 685 -23.97 -16.95 1.04
CA LEU A 685 -25.29 -17.58 1.15
C LEU A 685 -26.45 -16.58 1.01
N THR A 686 -26.23 -15.32 1.39
CA THR A 686 -27.27 -14.29 1.48
C THR A 686 -27.19 -13.22 0.40
N SER A 687 -26.13 -13.21 -0.41
CA SER A 687 -25.92 -12.29 -1.53
C SER A 687 -25.77 -13.04 -2.87
N PRO A 688 -26.10 -12.42 -4.01
CA PRO A 688 -25.72 -12.96 -5.32
C PRO A 688 -24.20 -13.17 -5.45
N THR A 689 -23.79 -14.30 -6.04
CA THR A 689 -22.38 -14.67 -6.19
C THR A 689 -22.03 -15.15 -7.60
N THR A 690 -20.73 -15.30 -7.89
CA THR A 690 -20.21 -15.81 -9.16
C THR A 690 -18.94 -16.67 -8.99
N TRP A 691 -18.75 -17.61 -9.91
CA TRP A 691 -17.61 -18.53 -9.99
C TRP A 691 -16.64 -18.23 -11.14
N ILE A 692 -16.93 -17.18 -11.89
CA ILE A 692 -16.15 -16.82 -13.07
C ILE A 692 -15.70 -15.38 -12.95
N SER A 693 -14.54 -15.11 -13.53
CA SER A 693 -14.04 -13.75 -13.67
C SER A 693 -15.06 -12.85 -14.40
N LYS A 694 -14.93 -11.53 -14.26
CA LYS A 694 -15.91 -10.56 -14.79
C LYS A 694 -16.27 -10.74 -16.27
N ASN A 695 -15.34 -11.16 -17.13
CA ASN A 695 -15.60 -11.41 -18.54
C ASN A 695 -15.98 -12.88 -18.84
N GLY A 696 -16.15 -13.72 -17.81
CA GLY A 696 -16.59 -15.11 -17.90
C GLY A 696 -15.60 -16.04 -18.59
N THR A 697 -14.29 -15.80 -18.41
CA THR A 697 -13.23 -16.54 -19.13
C THR A 697 -12.27 -17.32 -18.25
N VAL A 698 -12.28 -17.07 -16.94
CA VAL A 698 -11.44 -17.75 -15.96
C VAL A 698 -12.33 -18.31 -14.86
N PRO A 699 -12.25 -19.61 -14.54
CA PRO A 699 -12.90 -20.18 -13.38
C PRO A 699 -12.17 -19.72 -12.12
N LEU A 700 -12.91 -19.23 -11.14
CA LEU A 700 -12.39 -18.83 -9.83
C LEU A 700 -12.28 -20.07 -8.93
N GLU A 701 -11.37 -20.04 -7.96
CA GLU A 701 -11.21 -21.09 -6.95
C GLU A 701 -12.13 -20.87 -5.74
N HIS A 702 -12.48 -19.62 -5.46
CA HIS A 702 -13.43 -19.24 -4.42
C HIS A 702 -14.68 -18.57 -5.00
N LEU A 703 -15.81 -18.76 -4.32
CA LEU A 703 -17.07 -18.12 -4.67
C LEU A 703 -16.99 -16.62 -4.38
N GLN A 704 -17.27 -15.77 -5.35
CA GLN A 704 -17.19 -14.32 -5.13
C GLN A 704 -18.58 -13.71 -5.02
N VAL A 705 -18.83 -12.96 -3.94
CA VAL A 705 -20.02 -12.11 -3.81
C VAL A 705 -19.94 -10.97 -4.82
N ILE A 706 -21.03 -10.70 -5.53
CA ILE A 706 -21.13 -9.55 -6.43
C ILE A 706 -21.12 -8.27 -5.57
N PRO A 707 -20.10 -7.40 -5.67
CA PRO A 707 -19.89 -6.31 -4.73
C PRO A 707 -21.05 -5.32 -4.64
N GLU A 708 -21.75 -5.07 -5.74
CA GLU A 708 -22.87 -4.12 -5.82
C GLU A 708 -24.12 -4.59 -5.07
N THR A 709 -24.25 -5.89 -4.81
CA THR A 709 -25.41 -6.51 -4.14
C THR A 709 -25.02 -7.21 -2.84
N ARG A 710 -23.84 -6.91 -2.30
CA ARG A 710 -23.32 -7.53 -1.09
C ARG A 710 -24.14 -7.11 0.13
N VAL A 711 -24.65 -8.09 0.85
CA VAL A 711 -25.21 -7.96 2.20
C VAL A 711 -24.11 -8.30 3.19
N ALA A 712 -23.61 -7.31 3.93
CA ALA A 712 -22.45 -7.49 4.81
C ALA A 712 -22.82 -8.16 6.15
N TRP A 713 -21.95 -9.07 6.59
CA TRP A 713 -22.05 -9.70 7.92
C TRP A 713 -20.88 -9.30 8.80
N ASN A 714 -21.09 -9.24 10.11
CA ASN A 714 -20.05 -9.07 11.12
C ASN A 714 -20.16 -10.16 12.19
N ALA A 715 -19.14 -10.30 13.04
CA ALA A 715 -19.21 -11.20 14.18
C ALA A 715 -18.36 -10.73 15.36
N HIS A 716 -18.76 -11.13 16.56
CA HIS A 716 -18.04 -10.88 17.80
C HIS A 716 -18.26 -12.02 18.80
N VAL A 717 -17.46 -12.05 19.88
CA VAL A 717 -17.64 -13.00 20.98
C VAL A 717 -18.50 -12.37 22.08
N GLU A 718 -19.51 -13.10 22.55
CA GLU A 718 -20.35 -12.76 23.69
C GLU A 718 -20.39 -13.94 24.67
N GLY A 719 -19.64 -13.83 25.76
CA GLY A 719 -19.42 -14.94 26.69
C GLY A 719 -18.76 -16.12 25.99
N ASN A 720 -19.40 -17.30 26.04
CA ASN A 720 -18.94 -18.51 25.34
C ASN A 720 -19.54 -18.68 23.93
N ASN A 721 -20.09 -17.63 23.34
CA ASN A 721 -20.76 -17.70 22.05
C ASN A 721 -20.08 -16.80 21.03
N ILE A 722 -20.12 -17.22 19.76
CA ILE A 722 -19.85 -16.35 18.62
C ILE A 722 -21.20 -15.85 18.11
N VAL A 723 -21.34 -14.54 17.98
CA VAL A 723 -22.56 -13.87 17.51
C VAL A 723 -22.28 -13.23 16.16
N TYR A 724 -22.97 -13.71 15.13
CA TYR A 724 -22.95 -13.15 13.78
C TYR A 724 -24.14 -12.22 13.57
N ASN A 725 -23.92 -11.00 13.06
CA ASN A 725 -25.00 -10.05 12.81
C ASN A 725 -25.00 -9.57 11.36
N CYS A 726 -26.20 -9.39 10.83
CA CYS A 726 -26.50 -8.71 9.58
C CYS A 726 -27.31 -7.47 9.91
N ASP A 727 -26.68 -6.30 9.79
CA ASP A 727 -27.30 -5.00 10.07
C ASP A 727 -28.15 -4.48 8.89
N GLU A 728 -28.19 -5.23 7.79
CA GLU A 728 -29.00 -4.96 6.60
C GLU A 728 -30.19 -5.93 6.53
N PRO A 729 -31.36 -5.50 6.04
CA PRO A 729 -32.50 -6.40 5.86
C PRO A 729 -32.21 -7.52 4.87
N LEU A 730 -32.44 -8.77 5.28
CA LEU A 730 -32.36 -9.92 4.38
C LEU A 730 -33.57 -9.96 3.45
N SER A 731 -33.34 -10.29 2.17
CA SER A 731 -34.43 -10.59 1.24
C SER A 731 -35.17 -11.87 1.65
N GLU A 732 -36.43 -12.02 1.23
CA GLU A 732 -37.20 -13.25 1.53
C GLU A 732 -36.53 -14.51 0.98
N ALA A 733 -35.85 -14.41 -0.16
CA ALA A 733 -35.06 -15.51 -0.72
C ALA A 733 -33.86 -15.85 0.19
N ALA A 734 -33.14 -14.85 0.69
CA ALA A 734 -32.03 -15.05 1.62
C ALA A 734 -32.51 -15.69 2.94
N LYS A 735 -33.64 -15.23 3.51
CA LYS A 735 -34.23 -15.80 4.73
C LYS A 735 -34.58 -17.28 4.57
N LYS A 736 -35.17 -17.65 3.43
CA LYS A 736 -35.54 -19.04 3.09
C LYS A 736 -34.33 -19.96 2.96
N LEU A 737 -33.22 -19.47 2.43
CA LEU A 737 -31.96 -20.22 2.36
C LEU A 737 -31.29 -20.34 3.74
N LEU A 738 -31.20 -19.24 4.47
CA LEU A 738 -30.45 -19.14 5.73
C LEU A 738 -31.07 -20.00 6.86
N THR A 739 -32.39 -19.92 7.05
CA THR A 739 -33.10 -20.52 8.19
C THR A 739 -32.85 -22.03 8.36
N PRO A 740 -33.09 -22.89 7.35
CA PRO A 740 -32.88 -24.33 7.52
C PRO A 740 -31.42 -24.69 7.79
N ILE A 741 -30.47 -23.95 7.18
CA ILE A 741 -29.04 -24.19 7.34
C ILE A 741 -28.60 -23.91 8.78
N VAL A 742 -28.96 -22.72 9.30
CA VAL A 742 -28.62 -22.33 10.68
C VAL A 742 -29.21 -23.29 11.71
N HIS A 743 -30.46 -23.71 11.54
CA HIS A 743 -31.09 -24.69 12.44
C HIS A 743 -30.41 -26.07 12.39
N SER A 744 -30.08 -26.56 11.19
CA SER A 744 -29.35 -27.84 11.03
C SER A 744 -27.94 -27.79 11.61
N ALA A 745 -27.38 -26.59 11.69
CA ALA A 745 -26.06 -26.30 12.26
C ALA A 745 -26.10 -26.03 13.77
N HIS A 746 -27.27 -26.16 14.43
CA HIS A 746 -27.48 -25.85 15.85
C HIS A 746 -27.14 -24.40 16.26
N GLY A 747 -27.28 -23.45 15.32
CA GLY A 747 -27.22 -22.02 15.61
C GLY A 747 -28.59 -21.47 15.98
N GLU A 748 -28.62 -20.47 16.87
CA GLU A 748 -29.84 -19.76 17.24
C GLU A 748 -30.03 -18.57 16.31
N LEU A 749 -30.95 -18.68 15.35
CA LEU A 749 -31.30 -17.60 14.42
C LEU A 749 -32.42 -16.73 14.98
N LYS A 750 -32.19 -15.42 15.04
CA LYS A 750 -33.22 -14.40 15.28
C LYS A 750 -33.27 -13.46 14.08
N ILE A 751 -34.43 -13.35 13.43
CA ILE A 751 -34.71 -12.34 12.40
C ILE A 751 -35.67 -11.33 13.03
N GLU A 752 -35.24 -10.08 13.13
CA GLU A 752 -36.05 -9.01 13.69
C GLU A 752 -37.14 -8.57 12.70
N ALA A 753 -38.18 -7.90 13.20
CA ALA A 753 -39.28 -7.41 12.38
C ALA A 753 -38.82 -6.44 11.27
N ASP A 754 -37.70 -5.75 11.46
CA ASP A 754 -37.12 -4.84 10.49
C ASP A 754 -36.27 -5.53 9.40
N GLY A 755 -36.16 -6.86 9.46
CA GLY A 755 -35.48 -7.73 8.49
C GLY A 755 -34.01 -8.02 8.81
N THR A 756 -33.43 -7.41 9.84
CA THR A 756 -32.06 -7.69 10.28
C THR A 756 -31.96 -9.06 10.94
N ALA A 757 -30.77 -9.67 10.95
CA ALA A 757 -30.58 -11.03 11.46
C ALA A 757 -29.42 -11.13 12.45
N THR A 758 -29.58 -11.96 13.46
CA THR A 758 -28.55 -12.34 14.44
C THR A 758 -28.50 -13.86 14.53
N ILE A 759 -27.30 -14.43 14.53
CA ILE A 759 -27.07 -15.86 14.75
C ILE A 759 -26.13 -16.01 15.93
N LYS A 760 -26.57 -16.72 16.96
CA LYS A 760 -25.75 -17.06 18.12
C LYS A 760 -25.32 -18.52 18.06
N VAL A 761 -24.02 -18.75 18.19
CA VAL A 761 -23.40 -20.08 18.08
C VAL A 761 -22.62 -20.36 19.34
N SER A 762 -23.02 -21.40 20.08
CA SER A 762 -22.34 -21.80 21.30
C SER A 762 -20.98 -22.45 21.02
N LYS A 763 -20.06 -22.35 21.99
CA LYS A 763 -18.75 -23.01 21.91
C LYS A 763 -18.83 -24.51 21.60
N ALA A 764 -19.86 -25.20 22.11
CA ALA A 764 -20.08 -26.63 21.87
C ALA A 764 -20.50 -26.95 20.42
N ASN A 765 -21.20 -26.02 19.75
CA ASN A 765 -21.77 -26.25 18.41
C ASN A 765 -20.94 -25.64 17.29
N ARG A 766 -19.93 -24.81 17.61
CA ARG A 766 -19.21 -24.00 16.62
C ARG A 766 -18.54 -24.82 15.51
N GLU A 767 -17.97 -25.99 15.81
CA GLU A 767 -17.31 -26.80 14.79
C GLU A 767 -18.31 -27.38 13.78
N THR A 768 -19.44 -27.90 14.27
CA THR A 768 -20.56 -28.32 13.42
C THR A 768 -21.06 -27.14 12.58
N PHE A 769 -21.19 -25.96 13.20
CA PHE A 769 -21.62 -24.75 12.53
C PHE A 769 -20.69 -24.35 11.39
N PHE A 770 -19.38 -24.31 11.64
CA PHE A 770 -18.35 -24.01 10.64
C PHE A 770 -18.34 -25.03 9.50
N ASN A 771 -18.52 -26.32 9.80
CA ASN A 771 -18.56 -27.37 8.79
C ASN A 771 -19.78 -27.24 7.88
N VAL A 772 -20.98 -27.06 8.46
CA VAL A 772 -22.23 -26.89 7.70
C VAL A 772 -22.18 -25.63 6.83
N LEU A 773 -21.64 -24.53 7.35
CA LEU A 773 -21.44 -23.27 6.61
C LEU A 773 -20.09 -23.17 5.89
N SER A 774 -19.40 -24.29 5.65
CA SER A 774 -18.20 -24.26 4.81
C SER A 774 -18.54 -23.82 3.39
N GLU A 775 -17.59 -23.17 2.71
CA GLU A 775 -17.78 -22.70 1.33
C GLU A 775 -18.27 -23.83 0.42
N LYS A 776 -17.70 -25.04 0.55
CA LYS A 776 -18.12 -26.23 -0.21
C LYS A 776 -19.60 -26.57 -0.05
N ASN A 777 -20.15 -26.43 1.16
CA ASN A 777 -21.57 -26.71 1.40
C ASN A 777 -22.46 -25.56 0.92
N VAL A 778 -22.05 -24.31 1.13
CA VAL A 778 -22.73 -23.14 0.56
C VAL A 778 -22.80 -23.23 -0.96
N MET A 779 -21.73 -23.72 -1.61
CA MET A 779 -21.70 -23.98 -3.05
C MET A 779 -22.73 -25.01 -3.49
N ARG A 780 -22.80 -26.17 -2.81
CA ARG A 780 -23.74 -27.23 -3.17
C ARG A 780 -25.19 -26.77 -3.11
N ILE A 781 -25.48 -25.83 -2.21
CA ILE A 781 -26.81 -25.26 -2.04
C ILE A 781 -27.09 -24.18 -3.09
N THR A 782 -26.14 -23.28 -3.33
CA THR A 782 -26.36 -22.11 -4.18
C THR A 782 -26.09 -22.38 -5.65
N HIS A 783 -25.14 -23.25 -5.99
CA HIS A 783 -24.62 -23.56 -7.35
C HIS A 783 -24.48 -25.09 -7.55
N PRO A 784 -25.59 -25.85 -7.49
CA PRO A 784 -25.54 -27.31 -7.47
C PRO A 784 -24.97 -27.91 -8.77
N GLU A 785 -25.33 -27.37 -9.93
CA GLU A 785 -24.88 -27.87 -11.24
C GLU A 785 -23.37 -27.66 -11.43
N GLU A 786 -22.88 -26.47 -11.08
CA GLU A 786 -21.45 -26.12 -11.11
C GLU A 786 -20.64 -26.99 -10.14
N SER A 787 -21.18 -27.21 -8.93
CA SER A 787 -20.54 -28.05 -7.91
C SER A 787 -20.33 -29.46 -8.43
N VAL A 788 -21.34 -30.05 -9.07
CA VAL A 788 -21.26 -31.40 -9.66
C VAL A 788 -20.27 -31.45 -10.83
N ALA A 789 -20.29 -30.43 -11.70
CA ALA A 789 -19.37 -30.34 -12.83
C ALA A 789 -17.90 -30.31 -12.36
N ARG A 790 -17.59 -29.53 -11.31
CA ARG A 790 -16.24 -29.42 -10.74
C ARG A 790 -15.80 -30.68 -10.00
N GLU A 791 -16.69 -31.32 -9.25
CA GLU A 791 -16.40 -32.62 -8.62
C GLU A 791 -16.07 -33.70 -9.66
N SER A 792 -16.61 -33.55 -10.88
CA SER A 792 -16.33 -34.42 -12.03
C SER A 792 -15.09 -34.02 -12.85
N GLY A 793 -14.33 -33.00 -12.41
CA GLY A 793 -13.10 -32.53 -13.06
C GLY A 793 -13.29 -31.53 -14.21
N HIS A 794 -14.49 -31.02 -14.44
CA HIS A 794 -14.75 -29.91 -15.38
C HIS A 794 -14.46 -28.53 -14.73
N ASP A 795 -14.27 -27.49 -15.55
CA ASP A 795 -14.00 -26.13 -15.04
C ASP A 795 -15.26 -25.38 -14.54
N GLY A 796 -16.46 -25.89 -14.87
CA GLY A 796 -17.75 -25.33 -14.47
C GLY A 796 -18.10 -24.00 -15.14
N ILE A 797 -17.39 -23.60 -16.20
CA ILE A 797 -17.59 -22.28 -16.83
C ILE A 797 -18.94 -22.20 -17.54
N LEU A 798 -19.43 -23.30 -18.12
CA LEU A 798 -20.68 -23.31 -18.87
C LEU A 798 -21.88 -23.16 -17.94
N GLU A 799 -21.90 -23.96 -16.88
CA GLU A 799 -22.89 -23.96 -15.81
C GLU A 799 -22.95 -22.56 -15.19
N ALA A 800 -21.80 -22.02 -14.76
CA ALA A 800 -21.72 -20.71 -14.13
C ALA A 800 -22.20 -19.54 -15.02
N LYS A 801 -22.16 -19.68 -16.36
CA LYS A 801 -22.72 -18.68 -17.29
C LYS A 801 -24.24 -18.77 -17.42
N ASN A 802 -24.80 -19.95 -17.22
CA ASN A 802 -26.23 -20.21 -17.32
C ASN A 802 -26.95 -19.99 -15.98
N TYR A 803 -26.19 -20.00 -14.87
CA TYR A 803 -26.70 -19.77 -13.53
C TYR A 803 -27.43 -18.43 -13.40
N LYS A 804 -28.62 -18.48 -12.80
CA LYS A 804 -29.39 -17.32 -12.38
C LYS A 804 -29.61 -17.41 -10.89
N SER A 805 -28.99 -16.51 -10.14
CA SER A 805 -29.11 -16.51 -8.69
C SER A 805 -30.57 -16.26 -8.27
N PRO A 806 -31.13 -17.08 -7.36
CA PRO A 806 -32.46 -16.84 -6.79
C PRO A 806 -32.49 -15.61 -5.88
N LEU A 807 -31.32 -15.03 -5.57
CA LEU A 807 -31.14 -13.84 -4.74
C LEU A 807 -31.19 -12.54 -5.55
N VAL A 808 -31.23 -12.62 -6.89
CA VAL A 808 -31.43 -11.43 -7.73
C VAL A 808 -32.92 -11.10 -7.72
N GLU A 809 -33.28 -10.00 -7.06
CA GLU A 809 -34.67 -9.54 -7.02
C GLU A 809 -35.13 -9.14 -8.43
N ALA A 810 -36.27 -9.69 -8.87
CA ALA A 810 -36.95 -9.20 -10.06
C ALA A 810 -37.35 -7.72 -9.85
N PRO A 811 -37.26 -6.84 -10.87
CA PRO A 811 -37.70 -5.47 -10.73
C PRO A 811 -39.13 -5.44 -10.20
N LEU A 812 -39.31 -4.78 -9.05
CA LEU A 812 -40.61 -4.65 -8.38
C LEU A 812 -41.61 -4.04 -9.35
N VAL A 813 -42.54 -4.86 -9.86
CA VAL A 813 -43.67 -4.39 -10.66
C VAL A 813 -44.62 -3.68 -9.70
N ASN A 814 -44.60 -2.35 -9.71
CA ASN A 814 -45.46 -1.46 -8.92
C ASN A 814 -46.93 -1.50 -9.41
N ASN A 815 -47.59 -2.65 -9.28
CA ASN A 815 -48.99 -2.82 -9.71
C ASN A 815 -50.02 -2.90 -8.55
N GLN A 816 -49.65 -2.53 -7.32
CA GLN A 816 -50.62 -2.41 -6.22
C GLN A 816 -50.90 -0.95 -5.85
N LYS A 817 -52.16 -0.60 -5.59
CA LYS A 817 -52.61 0.74 -5.18
C LYS A 817 -52.67 0.82 -3.65
N GLY A 818 -51.73 1.55 -3.03
CA GLY A 818 -51.85 2.11 -1.68
C GLY A 818 -51.61 1.18 -0.48
N LEU A 819 -51.51 1.78 0.71
CA LEU A 819 -51.42 1.10 2.01
C LEU A 819 -52.69 0.27 2.27
N ASN A 820 -52.54 -0.98 2.70
CA ASN A 820 -53.67 -1.87 3.04
C ASN A 820 -54.32 -1.58 4.41
N PHE A 821 -53.89 -0.54 5.12
CA PHE A 821 -54.43 -0.17 6.44
C PHE A 821 -54.44 1.35 6.66
N ASN A 822 -55.33 1.82 7.54
CA ASN A 822 -55.40 3.22 7.95
C ASN A 822 -54.29 3.55 8.95
N ILE A 823 -53.51 4.60 8.68
CA ILE A 823 -52.43 5.05 9.57
C ILE A 823 -53.05 5.58 10.88
N PRO A 824 -52.74 4.99 12.06
CA PRO A 824 -53.32 5.43 13.32
C PRO A 824 -52.80 6.82 13.73
N GLU A 825 -53.58 7.56 14.52
CA GLU A 825 -53.17 8.88 15.05
C GLU A 825 -52.07 8.77 16.12
N THR A 826 -52.08 7.68 16.88
CA THR A 826 -51.03 7.32 17.85
C THR A 826 -50.65 5.86 17.71
N LEU A 827 -49.36 5.56 17.90
CA LEU A 827 -48.80 4.21 17.86
C LEU A 827 -47.89 4.00 19.06
N ASP A 828 -48.22 3.02 19.90
CA ASP A 828 -47.39 2.69 21.06
C ASP A 828 -46.33 1.66 20.69
N VAL A 829 -45.07 2.04 20.84
CA VAL A 829 -43.90 1.16 20.70
C VAL A 829 -43.25 0.93 22.06
N MET A 830 -42.41 -0.09 22.16
CA MET A 830 -41.69 -0.41 23.39
C MET A 830 -40.25 0.08 23.32
N LEU A 831 -39.73 0.59 24.42
CA LEU A 831 -38.31 0.84 24.65
C LEU A 831 -37.96 0.26 26.03
N LYS A 832 -37.27 -0.88 26.05
CA LYS A 832 -36.88 -1.59 27.29
C LYS A 832 -38.04 -1.75 28.30
N GLY A 833 -39.17 -2.23 27.81
CA GLY A 833 -40.36 -2.46 28.63
C GLY A 833 -41.16 -1.19 28.99
N LYS A 834 -40.68 0.02 28.65
CA LYS A 834 -41.45 1.26 28.76
C LYS A 834 -42.25 1.53 27.49
N ARG A 835 -43.47 2.04 27.66
CA ARG A 835 -44.37 2.43 26.56
C ARG A 835 -43.98 3.82 26.04
N VAL A 836 -43.72 3.93 24.74
CA VAL A 836 -43.47 5.19 24.05
C VAL A 836 -44.57 5.43 23.04
N THR A 837 -45.32 6.51 23.20
CA THR A 837 -46.42 6.85 22.28
C THR A 837 -45.91 7.74 21.15
N LEU A 838 -45.84 7.20 19.94
CA LEU A 838 -45.56 7.94 18.72
C LEU A 838 -46.85 8.55 18.16
N ARG A 839 -46.77 9.76 17.61
CA ARG A 839 -47.89 10.38 16.88
C ARG A 839 -47.74 10.11 15.39
N LYS A 840 -48.84 10.10 14.65
CA LYS A 840 -48.88 9.92 13.19
C LYS A 840 -47.86 10.74 12.44
N GLN A 841 -47.74 12.03 12.78
CA GLN A 841 -46.78 12.95 12.17
C GLN A 841 -45.31 12.47 12.25
N HIS A 842 -44.97 11.60 13.23
CA HIS A 842 -43.62 11.07 13.39
C HIS A 842 -43.26 10.01 12.32
N TYR A 843 -44.21 9.19 11.85
CA TYR A 843 -43.91 8.04 10.99
C TYR A 843 -44.71 8.01 9.67
N GLU A 844 -45.65 8.92 9.46
CA GLU A 844 -46.45 8.99 8.23
C GLU A 844 -45.57 9.24 6.99
N ALA A 845 -44.58 10.14 7.10
CA ALA A 845 -43.64 10.41 6.01
C ALA A 845 -42.79 9.18 5.67
N MET A 846 -42.29 8.47 6.70
CA MET A 846 -41.58 7.19 6.52
C MET A 846 -42.43 6.17 5.75
N LEU A 847 -43.73 6.06 6.07
CA LEU A 847 -44.62 5.16 5.34
C LEU A 847 -44.80 5.58 3.87
N LYS A 848 -45.06 6.88 3.62
CA LYS A 848 -45.27 7.42 2.27
C LYS A 848 -44.05 7.28 1.37
N GLU A 849 -42.85 7.41 1.92
CA GLU A 849 -41.59 7.29 1.18
C GLU A 849 -41.11 5.83 1.02
N THR A 850 -41.73 4.87 1.71
CA THR A 850 -41.36 3.45 1.58
C THR A 850 -41.96 2.86 0.31
N PRO A 851 -41.17 2.16 -0.53
CA PRO A 851 -41.70 1.44 -1.69
C PRO A 851 -42.84 0.51 -1.29
N LEU A 852 -43.94 0.48 -2.05
CA LEU A 852 -45.16 -0.27 -1.71
C LEU A 852 -44.90 -1.74 -1.35
N ALA A 853 -43.98 -2.40 -2.04
CA ALA A 853 -43.62 -3.80 -1.78
C ALA A 853 -42.94 -4.02 -0.41
N LEU A 854 -42.34 -2.97 0.16
CA LEU A 854 -41.63 -2.97 1.44
C LEU A 854 -42.41 -2.27 2.55
N GLN A 855 -43.62 -1.78 2.26
CA GLN A 855 -44.47 -1.19 3.28
C GLN A 855 -44.97 -2.27 4.24
N PRO A 856 -45.09 -1.96 5.54
CA PRO A 856 -45.77 -2.85 6.47
C PRO A 856 -47.17 -3.15 5.94
N LYS A 857 -47.66 -4.37 6.16
CA LYS A 857 -49.00 -4.81 5.71
C LYS A 857 -50.05 -4.59 6.79
N THR A 858 -49.63 -4.47 8.05
CA THR A 858 -50.51 -4.29 9.21
C THR A 858 -49.96 -3.27 10.21
N ILE A 859 -50.83 -2.74 11.08
CA ILE A 859 -50.42 -1.86 12.20
C ILE A 859 -49.46 -2.59 13.16
N ASN A 860 -49.70 -3.88 13.41
CA ASN A 860 -48.82 -4.69 14.28
C ASN A 860 -47.42 -4.85 13.69
N GLU A 861 -47.32 -5.02 12.37
CA GLU A 861 -46.03 -5.09 11.67
C GLU A 861 -45.30 -3.74 11.72
N LEU A 862 -46.00 -2.64 11.49
CA LEU A 862 -45.44 -1.29 11.66
C LEU A 862 -44.91 -1.07 13.08
N LYS A 863 -45.69 -1.44 14.11
CA LYS A 863 -45.28 -1.37 15.51
C LYS A 863 -44.04 -2.21 15.78
N ALA A 864 -44.00 -3.44 15.27
CA ALA A 864 -42.87 -4.34 15.45
C ALA A 864 -41.59 -3.81 14.78
N ILE A 865 -41.69 -3.30 13.55
CA ILE A 865 -40.55 -2.70 12.83
C ILE A 865 -39.99 -1.51 13.61
N LEU A 866 -40.84 -0.58 14.03
CA LEU A 866 -40.38 0.62 14.76
C LEU A 866 -39.79 0.26 16.12
N THR A 867 -40.39 -0.70 16.84
CA THR A 867 -39.86 -1.21 18.11
C THR A 867 -38.46 -1.82 17.90
N ALA A 868 -38.30 -2.72 16.93
CA ALA A 868 -37.01 -3.35 16.63
C ALA A 868 -35.92 -2.32 16.28
N ARG A 869 -36.25 -1.29 15.48
CA ARG A 869 -35.29 -0.23 15.12
C ARG A 869 -34.88 0.65 16.31
N ILE A 870 -35.84 1.03 17.16
CA ILE A 870 -35.59 1.81 18.38
C ILE A 870 -34.73 1.00 19.37
N GLU A 871 -35.06 -0.27 19.59
CA GLU A 871 -34.28 -1.16 20.47
C GLU A 871 -32.87 -1.39 19.95
N LYS A 872 -32.70 -1.59 18.63
CA LYS A 872 -31.38 -1.68 17.99
C LYS A 872 -30.57 -0.40 18.20
N GLY A 873 -31.17 0.77 17.99
CA GLY A 873 -30.52 2.05 18.23
C GLY A 873 -30.05 2.24 19.67
N ASN A 874 -30.90 1.85 20.62
CA ASN A 874 -30.58 1.91 22.03
C ASN A 874 -29.43 0.95 22.40
N LYS A 875 -29.45 -0.28 21.86
CA LYS A 875 -28.34 -1.23 22.01
C LYS A 875 -27.02 -0.67 21.46
N ILE A 876 -27.05 -0.02 20.29
CA ILE A 876 -25.87 0.64 19.72
C ILE A 876 -25.34 1.73 20.66
N ILE A 877 -26.21 2.59 21.20
CA ILE A 877 -25.79 3.63 22.15
C ILE A 877 -25.07 3.01 23.35
N GLN A 878 -25.65 1.97 23.95
CA GLN A 878 -25.06 1.30 25.11
C GLN A 878 -23.74 0.61 24.79
N ASP A 879 -23.69 -0.16 23.70
CA ASP A 879 -22.48 -0.90 23.32
C ASP A 879 -21.36 0.06 22.92
N VAL A 880 -21.65 1.15 22.21
CA VAL A 880 -20.66 2.18 21.87
C VAL A 880 -20.15 2.89 23.13
N LEU A 881 -21.03 3.35 24.02
CA LEU A 881 -20.62 3.98 25.28
C LEU A 881 -19.84 3.03 26.19
N ALA A 882 -20.08 1.72 26.10
CA ALA A 882 -19.33 0.68 26.81
C ALA A 882 -18.01 0.26 26.13
N GLY A 883 -17.65 0.86 24.98
CA GLY A 883 -16.40 0.56 24.26
C GLY A 883 -16.49 -0.69 23.38
N LYS A 884 -17.71 -1.18 23.14
CA LYS A 884 -18.06 -2.32 22.30
C LYS A 884 -18.64 -1.90 20.94
N GLY A 885 -18.37 -0.67 20.49
CA GLY A 885 -18.88 -0.14 19.23
C GLY A 885 -18.50 -0.96 17.99
N TYR A 886 -17.39 -1.70 18.04
CA TYR A 886 -16.95 -2.63 16.98
C TYR A 886 -17.95 -3.75 16.67
N GLN A 887 -18.94 -3.98 17.54
CA GLN A 887 -20.03 -4.94 17.33
C GLN A 887 -21.08 -4.45 16.32
N HIS A 888 -21.07 -3.15 15.99
CA HIS A 888 -22.06 -2.51 15.13
C HIS A 888 -21.40 -1.72 14.00
N LYS A 889 -21.75 -2.04 12.75
CA LYS A 889 -21.24 -1.27 11.60
C LYS A 889 -21.91 0.11 11.58
N THR A 890 -21.15 1.18 11.41
CA THR A 890 -21.69 2.55 11.29
C THR A 890 -22.32 2.79 9.92
N THR A 891 -23.40 2.08 9.60
CA THR A 891 -24.18 2.28 8.36
C THR A 891 -25.16 3.44 8.52
N PRO A 892 -25.63 4.05 7.41
CA PRO A 892 -26.69 5.06 7.47
C PRO A 892 -27.95 4.59 8.21
N ARG A 893 -28.29 3.30 8.10
CA ARG A 893 -29.43 2.71 8.80
C ARG A 893 -29.19 2.60 10.31
N ASN A 894 -28.00 2.14 10.74
CA ASN A 894 -27.68 2.06 12.16
C ASN A 894 -27.55 3.45 12.80
N ALA A 895 -27.00 4.43 12.07
CA ALA A 895 -27.01 5.82 12.49
C ALA A 895 -28.45 6.35 12.63
N ALA A 896 -29.35 6.01 11.70
CA ALA A 896 -30.77 6.34 11.83
C ALA A 896 -31.42 5.68 13.04
N ASN A 897 -31.14 4.40 13.30
CA ASN A 897 -31.66 3.67 14.46
C ASN A 897 -31.22 4.35 15.77
N LEU A 898 -29.95 4.75 15.88
CA LEU A 898 -29.44 5.53 17.02
C LEU A 898 -30.26 6.80 17.23
N VAL A 899 -30.50 7.59 16.17
CA VAL A 899 -31.28 8.83 16.28
C VAL A 899 -32.76 8.56 16.64
N LEU A 900 -33.36 7.48 16.12
CA LEU A 900 -34.71 7.06 16.52
C LEU A 900 -34.78 6.69 18.00
N ALA A 901 -33.75 6.03 18.53
CA ALA A 901 -33.65 5.74 19.96
C ALA A 901 -33.55 7.02 20.79
N LEU A 902 -32.76 8.01 20.37
CA LEU A 902 -32.70 9.32 21.05
C LEU A 902 -34.05 10.03 21.05
N HIS A 903 -34.80 10.00 19.95
CA HIS A 903 -36.18 10.51 19.91
C HIS A 903 -37.11 9.76 20.87
N ALA A 904 -37.00 8.43 20.93
CA ALA A 904 -37.81 7.62 21.82
C ALA A 904 -37.50 7.91 23.30
N ILE A 905 -36.22 8.04 23.66
CA ILE A 905 -35.77 8.43 25.01
C ILE A 905 -36.33 9.81 25.36
N ALA A 906 -36.21 10.79 24.48
CA ALA A 906 -36.77 12.12 24.69
C ALA A 906 -38.29 12.08 24.94
N LEU A 907 -39.03 11.28 24.15
CA LEU A 907 -40.47 11.11 24.31
C LEU A 907 -40.85 10.53 25.68
N THR A 908 -40.01 9.66 26.27
CA THR A 908 -40.25 9.17 27.64
C THR A 908 -40.14 10.25 28.70
N LYS A 909 -39.42 11.35 28.43
CA LYS A 909 -39.36 12.56 29.28
C LYS A 909 -40.50 13.55 29.01
N GLY A 910 -41.40 13.24 28.08
CA GLY A 910 -42.39 14.18 27.58
C GLY A 910 -41.79 15.28 26.70
N GLU A 911 -40.53 15.13 26.28
CA GLU A 911 -39.83 16.05 25.41
C GLU A 911 -39.89 15.55 23.97
N TYR A 912 -40.39 16.39 23.07
CA TYR A 912 -40.32 16.11 21.64
C TYR A 912 -40.04 17.39 20.88
N LEU A 913 -39.02 17.33 20.05
CA LEU A 913 -38.74 18.38 19.09
C LEU A 913 -38.78 17.78 17.70
N GLU A 914 -39.84 18.13 16.97
CA GLU A 914 -40.05 17.76 15.57
C GLU A 914 -38.91 18.23 14.67
N ARG A 915 -38.16 19.28 15.08
CA ARG A 915 -37.02 19.88 14.36
C ARG A 915 -35.86 20.33 15.27
N GLY A 916 -35.71 19.69 16.43
CA GLY A 916 -34.72 20.06 17.45
C GLY A 916 -33.39 19.36 17.30
N ALA A 917 -32.44 19.70 18.17
CA ALA A 917 -31.18 18.99 18.30
C ALA A 917 -31.14 18.18 19.61
N PHE A 918 -30.23 17.22 19.66
CA PHE A 918 -29.86 16.46 20.84
C PHE A 918 -28.47 16.90 21.28
N SER A 919 -28.28 17.02 22.58
CA SER A 919 -26.97 17.17 23.22
C SER A 919 -26.79 15.99 24.17
N VAL A 920 -26.06 14.99 23.69
CA VAL A 920 -25.89 13.67 24.33
C VAL A 920 -24.57 13.64 25.07
N VAL A 921 -24.56 13.26 26.35
CA VAL A 921 -23.30 13.06 27.08
C VAL A 921 -22.44 11.99 26.41
N ASP A 922 -21.19 12.34 26.09
CA ASP A 922 -20.22 11.46 25.41
C ASP A 922 -18.81 11.74 25.98
N PRO A 923 -18.55 11.38 27.25
CA PRO A 923 -17.38 11.85 28.00
C PRO A 923 -16.07 11.45 27.32
N GLU A 924 -16.05 10.24 26.76
CA GLU A 924 -14.90 9.66 26.07
C GLU A 924 -14.92 9.89 24.54
N GLY A 925 -15.96 10.55 24.01
CA GLY A 925 -16.08 10.77 22.56
C GLY A 925 -16.41 9.52 21.74
N ARG A 926 -16.86 8.43 22.37
CA ARG A 926 -17.07 7.14 21.72
C ARG A 926 -18.20 7.19 20.69
N LEU A 927 -19.30 7.88 20.98
CA LEU A 927 -20.41 8.04 20.02
C LEU A 927 -19.99 8.89 18.82
N TYR A 928 -19.28 9.99 19.07
CA TYR A 928 -18.70 10.83 18.03
C TYR A 928 -17.71 10.07 17.13
N GLN A 929 -16.81 9.29 17.72
CA GLN A 929 -15.83 8.47 17.00
C GLN A 929 -16.51 7.34 16.22
N TRP A 930 -17.52 6.69 16.79
CA TRP A 930 -18.29 5.66 16.09
C TRP A 930 -18.99 6.21 14.83
N LEU A 931 -19.59 7.41 14.92
CA LEU A 931 -20.16 8.09 13.75
C LEU A 931 -19.09 8.46 12.70
N ASN A 932 -17.88 8.84 13.13
CA ASN A 932 -16.75 9.12 12.24
C ASN A 932 -16.21 7.90 11.48
N ASN A 933 -16.54 6.69 11.92
CA ASN A 933 -16.18 5.46 11.21
C ASN A 933 -17.05 5.19 9.99
N SER A 934 -18.15 5.95 9.80
CA SER A 934 -18.96 5.87 8.60
C SER A 934 -18.23 6.47 7.40
N LYS A 935 -18.34 5.80 6.25
CA LYS A 935 -17.87 6.32 4.96
C LYS A 935 -18.86 7.28 4.30
N ASP A 936 -20.09 7.36 4.82
CA ASP A 936 -21.20 8.12 4.22
C ASP A 936 -21.30 9.56 4.75
N ILE A 937 -20.35 9.98 5.60
CA ILE A 937 -20.28 11.33 6.15
C ILE A 937 -19.59 12.30 5.20
N TYR A 938 -19.97 13.58 5.32
CA TYR A 938 -19.36 14.70 4.60
C TYR A 938 -19.16 15.88 5.54
N PHE A 939 -18.25 16.79 5.19
CA PHE A 939 -17.99 17.98 5.98
C PHE A 939 -18.91 19.11 5.56
N ARG A 940 -19.39 19.88 6.55
CA ARG A 940 -20.24 21.05 6.33
C ARG A 940 -20.01 22.10 7.41
N THR A 941 -20.34 23.34 7.11
CA THR A 941 -20.43 24.39 8.13
C THR A 941 -21.77 24.28 8.84
N SER A 942 -21.82 24.77 10.07
CA SER A 942 -23.08 24.97 10.78
C SER A 942 -23.13 26.37 11.37
N THR A 943 -24.21 27.10 11.10
CA THR A 943 -24.46 28.39 11.77
C THR A 943 -24.71 28.23 13.27
N HIS A 944 -25.03 27.01 13.71
CA HIS A 944 -25.23 26.65 15.12
C HIS A 944 -23.93 26.31 15.85
N ALA A 945 -22.83 26.05 15.13
CA ALA A 945 -21.61 25.53 15.71
C ALA A 945 -20.40 26.44 15.50
N THR A 946 -20.59 27.68 15.02
CA THR A 946 -19.50 28.58 14.64
C THR A 946 -18.46 28.79 15.74
N ALA A 947 -18.88 28.80 17.02
CA ALA A 947 -17.99 28.94 18.17
C ALA A 947 -17.14 27.69 18.46
N TYR A 948 -17.52 26.54 17.91
CA TYR A 948 -16.83 25.25 18.07
C TYR A 948 -16.10 24.81 16.80
N HIS A 949 -16.34 25.49 15.66
CA HIS A 949 -15.53 25.33 14.47
C HIS A 949 -14.06 25.60 14.81
N HIS A 950 -13.15 24.95 14.11
CA HIS A 950 -11.70 25.13 14.25
C HIS A 950 -11.08 24.72 15.60
N ASN A 951 -11.87 24.34 16.61
CA ASN A 951 -11.35 23.72 17.83
C ASN A 951 -10.76 22.35 17.50
N TYR A 952 -9.60 22.02 18.07
CA TYR A 952 -8.99 20.71 17.91
C TYR A 952 -9.50 19.75 18.99
N ILE A 953 -10.19 18.69 18.58
CA ILE A 953 -10.73 17.64 19.45
C ILE A 953 -10.25 16.30 18.88
N ASP A 954 -9.80 15.38 19.74
CA ASP A 954 -9.25 14.06 19.33
C ASP A 954 -8.18 14.17 18.23
N GLY A 955 -7.30 15.18 18.32
CA GLY A 955 -6.19 15.39 17.39
C GLY A 955 -6.57 15.88 15.99
N HIS A 956 -7.81 16.34 15.78
CA HIS A 956 -8.26 16.88 14.49
C HIS A 956 -9.22 18.06 14.66
N MET A 957 -9.42 18.83 13.60
CA MET A 957 -10.33 19.98 13.61
C MET A 957 -11.79 19.54 13.74
N ASN A 958 -12.53 20.14 14.67
CA ASN A 958 -13.92 19.81 14.99
C ASN A 958 -14.91 20.51 14.04
N MET A 959 -14.78 20.27 12.74
CA MET A 959 -15.78 20.73 11.78
C MET A 959 -17.05 19.89 11.85
N PRO A 960 -18.25 20.51 11.75
CA PRO A 960 -19.49 19.78 11.68
C PRO A 960 -19.54 18.81 10.50
N ARG A 961 -20.20 17.68 10.73
CA ARG A 961 -20.36 16.62 9.73
C ARG A 961 -21.83 16.45 9.40
N GLY A 962 -22.12 16.28 8.13
CA GLY A 962 -23.42 15.85 7.64
C GLY A 962 -23.43 14.34 7.43
N PHE A 963 -24.59 13.74 7.66
CA PHE A 963 -24.84 12.32 7.46
C PHE A 963 -26.18 12.18 6.73
N ASP A 964 -26.18 11.60 5.53
CA ASP A 964 -27.42 11.38 4.79
C ASP A 964 -28.04 10.04 5.17
N ILE A 965 -29.36 10.04 5.34
CA ILE A 965 -30.11 8.90 5.87
C ILE A 965 -31.04 8.35 4.79
N PRO A 966 -31.22 7.02 4.68
CA PRO A 966 -32.15 6.42 3.73
C PRO A 966 -33.57 6.93 3.96
N ALA A 967 -34.35 7.03 2.90
CA ALA A 967 -35.76 7.39 2.98
C ALA A 967 -36.63 6.23 3.52
N GLY A 968 -37.88 6.55 3.85
CA GLY A 968 -38.89 5.56 4.18
C GLY A 968 -38.70 4.85 5.53
N MET A 969 -39.11 3.59 5.63
CA MET A 969 -39.05 2.77 6.86
C MET A 969 -37.63 2.45 7.32
N SER A 970 -36.61 2.79 6.53
CA SER A 970 -35.19 2.73 6.93
C SER A 970 -34.66 4.07 7.45
N GLY A 971 -35.48 5.12 7.44
CA GLY A 971 -35.09 6.51 7.72
C GLY A 971 -35.37 7.01 9.13
N LEU A 972 -35.44 8.33 9.27
CA LEU A 972 -35.74 9.04 10.52
C LEU A 972 -37.23 9.36 10.65
N PHE A 973 -37.66 9.78 11.85
CA PHE A 973 -39.00 10.33 12.04
C PHE A 973 -39.20 11.65 11.27
N GLY A 974 -40.45 11.89 10.85
CA GLY A 974 -40.84 13.06 10.07
C GLY A 974 -40.29 13.01 8.64
N ASP A 975 -40.15 14.18 8.01
CA ASP A 975 -39.58 14.39 6.68
C ASP A 975 -38.04 14.58 6.73
N MET A 976 -37.39 14.11 7.80
CA MET A 976 -35.95 14.26 8.04
C MET A 976 -35.13 13.30 7.17
N LYS A 977 -34.14 13.84 6.46
CA LYS A 977 -33.34 13.11 5.46
C LYS A 977 -31.85 13.08 5.77
N THR A 978 -31.42 13.93 6.70
CA THR A 978 -30.03 14.02 7.12
C THR A 978 -29.97 14.35 8.61
N PHE A 979 -28.81 14.20 9.22
CA PHE A 979 -28.49 14.91 10.45
C PHE A 979 -27.09 15.51 10.37
N GLN A 980 -26.89 16.61 11.09
CA GLN A 980 -25.56 17.16 11.36
C GLN A 980 -25.09 16.77 12.76
N PHE A 981 -23.79 16.56 12.93
CA PHE A 981 -23.21 16.30 14.25
C PHE A 981 -21.81 16.91 14.43
N PHE A 982 -21.46 17.21 15.68
CA PHE A 982 -20.13 17.66 16.10
C PHE A 982 -19.92 17.43 17.61
N ALA A 983 -18.68 17.54 18.10
CA ALA A 983 -18.39 17.42 19.53
C ALA A 983 -18.46 18.78 20.23
N ILE A 984 -19.08 18.84 21.39
CA ILE A 984 -18.94 19.94 22.35
C ILE A 984 -17.84 19.51 23.33
N PRO A 985 -16.72 20.24 23.42
CA PRO A 985 -15.60 19.84 24.27
C PRO A 985 -15.99 19.90 25.75
N GLU A 986 -15.22 19.20 26.59
CA GLU A 986 -15.29 19.35 28.04
C GLU A 986 -15.01 20.80 28.45
N LEU A 987 -15.73 21.29 29.45
CA LEU A 987 -15.52 22.63 30.01
C LEU A 987 -14.98 22.51 31.43
N ASP A 988 -13.91 23.24 31.74
CA ASP A 988 -13.26 23.18 33.05
C ASP A 988 -14.05 23.88 34.16
N ARG A 989 -14.85 24.91 33.82
CA ARG A 989 -15.58 25.74 34.80
C ARG A 989 -16.92 26.29 34.25
N PRO A 990 -18.06 25.87 34.81
CA PRO A 990 -18.22 24.71 35.71
C PRO A 990 -17.76 23.41 35.02
N PRO A 991 -17.24 22.42 35.78
CA PRO A 991 -16.79 21.15 35.22
C PRO A 991 -17.96 20.42 34.55
N GLN A 992 -17.88 20.20 33.25
CA GLN A 992 -18.96 19.61 32.47
C GLN A 992 -18.41 18.62 31.44
N PRO A 993 -19.01 17.42 31.32
CA PRO A 993 -18.49 16.37 30.45
C PRO A 993 -18.63 16.74 28.98
N ARG A 994 -17.71 16.23 28.16
CA ARG A 994 -17.81 16.26 26.69
C ARG A 994 -19.17 15.73 26.21
N ARG A 995 -19.72 16.35 25.16
CA ARG A 995 -21.03 15.99 24.58
C ARG A 995 -20.99 15.83 23.07
N LEU A 996 -21.87 15.00 22.52
CA LEU A 996 -22.20 14.91 21.10
C LEU A 996 -23.43 15.77 20.83
N TYR A 997 -23.28 16.79 19.97
CA TYR A 997 -24.42 17.51 19.42
C TYR A 997 -24.87 16.83 18.12
N LEU A 998 -26.17 16.54 18.00
CA LEU A 998 -26.77 15.91 16.82
C LEU A 998 -28.09 16.61 16.46
N LYS A 999 -28.27 17.02 15.20
CA LYS A 999 -29.49 17.69 14.75
C LYS A 999 -30.01 17.09 13.44
N PRO A 1000 -31.19 16.45 13.45
CA PRO A 1000 -31.90 16.04 12.24
C PRO A 1000 -32.37 17.23 11.40
N GLU A 1001 -32.27 17.12 10.08
CA GLU A 1001 -32.69 18.14 9.12
C GLU A 1001 -33.37 17.52 7.89
N THR A 1002 -34.26 18.28 7.26
CA THR A 1002 -35.03 17.84 6.07
C THR A 1002 -34.22 17.91 4.77
N HIS A 1003 -33.14 18.68 4.76
CA HIS A 1003 -32.25 18.89 3.61
C HIS A 1003 -30.78 18.87 4.04
N GLY A 1004 -29.92 18.25 3.23
CA GLY A 1004 -28.47 18.24 3.42
C GLY A 1004 -27.79 19.50 2.88
N ILE A 1005 -26.55 19.76 3.32
CA ILE A 1005 -25.73 20.86 2.80
C ILE A 1005 -24.28 20.40 2.64
N TYR A 1006 -23.95 19.94 1.43
CA TYR A 1006 -22.62 19.47 1.10
C TYR A 1006 -21.65 20.62 0.78
N HIS A 1007 -22.12 21.66 0.07
CA HIS A 1007 -21.26 22.71 -0.54
C HIS A 1007 -21.12 24.00 0.28
N SER A 1008 -21.25 23.96 1.61
CA SER A 1008 -21.06 25.19 2.40
C SER A 1008 -19.58 25.52 2.54
N THR A 1009 -19.07 26.56 1.86
CA THR A 1009 -17.84 27.38 2.07
C THR A 1009 -16.55 26.80 2.69
N ILE A 1010 -16.43 25.51 3.00
CA ILE A 1010 -15.26 24.90 3.64
C ILE A 1010 -14.15 24.79 2.62
N LYS A 1011 -12.95 25.20 3.02
CA LYS A 1011 -11.74 25.10 2.18
C LYS A 1011 -11.18 23.68 2.24
N GLU A 1012 -10.52 23.24 1.17
CA GLU A 1012 -9.97 21.87 1.08
C GLU A 1012 -8.99 21.53 2.23
N HIS A 1013 -8.17 22.48 2.68
CA HIS A 1013 -7.27 22.26 3.83
C HIS A 1013 -8.02 22.05 5.15
N GLU A 1014 -9.16 22.72 5.37
CA GLU A 1014 -10.00 22.53 6.57
C GLU A 1014 -10.62 21.13 6.55
N ILE A 1015 -11.02 20.63 5.38
CA ILE A 1015 -11.45 19.24 5.20
C ILE A 1015 -10.32 18.28 5.58
N GLU A 1016 -9.08 18.55 5.15
CA GLU A 1016 -7.92 17.71 5.48
C GLU A 1016 -7.59 17.72 6.98
N GLU A 1017 -7.62 18.88 7.64
CA GLU A 1017 -7.38 19.01 9.08
C GLU A 1017 -8.51 18.42 9.94
N SER A 1018 -9.74 18.35 9.40
CA SER A 1018 -10.90 17.80 10.11
C SER A 1018 -11.04 16.28 10.01
N ARG A 1019 -10.24 15.64 9.16
CA ARG A 1019 -10.25 14.18 8.99
C ARG A 1019 -9.48 13.52 10.12
N THR A 1020 -10.13 12.57 10.80
CA THR A 1020 -9.39 11.64 11.63
C THR A 1020 -8.50 10.75 10.75
N PRO A 1021 -7.35 10.26 11.25
CA PRO A 1021 -6.52 9.33 10.50
C PRO A 1021 -7.33 8.12 10.00
N GLY A 1022 -7.30 7.87 8.69
CA GLY A 1022 -8.03 6.78 8.06
C GLY A 1022 -9.53 7.03 7.79
N MET A 1023 -10.07 8.19 8.16
CA MET A 1023 -11.48 8.55 7.95
C MET A 1023 -11.87 8.50 6.47
N GLN A 1024 -12.98 7.81 6.18
CA GLN A 1024 -13.58 7.80 4.85
C GLN A 1024 -14.72 8.81 4.79
N THR A 1025 -14.94 9.43 3.64
CA THR A 1025 -15.99 10.42 3.45
C THR A 1025 -16.66 10.23 2.10
N ARG A 1026 -17.96 10.51 2.02
CA ARG A 1026 -18.67 10.41 0.76
C ARG A 1026 -18.24 11.50 -0.22
N PRO A 1027 -18.11 11.19 -1.52
CA PRO A 1027 -17.90 12.21 -2.54
C PRO A 1027 -19.18 13.03 -2.76
N ALA A 1028 -19.02 14.14 -3.49
CA ALA A 1028 -20.14 14.92 -3.99
C ALA A 1028 -20.94 14.09 -5.01
N VAL A 1029 -22.26 14.19 -4.98
CA VAL A 1029 -23.19 13.54 -5.93
C VAL A 1029 -24.08 14.58 -6.62
N ASP A 1030 -24.66 14.23 -7.78
CA ASP A 1030 -25.44 15.17 -8.63
C ASP A 1030 -26.64 15.83 -7.91
N GLY A 1031 -27.14 15.22 -6.82
CA GLY A 1031 -28.21 15.78 -5.98
C GLY A 1031 -27.76 16.79 -4.93
N ASP A 1032 -26.47 16.84 -4.59
CA ASP A 1032 -25.95 17.64 -3.46
C ASP A 1032 -26.15 19.15 -3.66
N TRP A 1033 -26.05 19.62 -4.89
CA TRP A 1033 -26.29 21.02 -5.23
C TRP A 1033 -27.75 21.42 -4.98
N LYS A 1034 -28.68 20.56 -5.42
CA LYS A 1034 -30.12 20.78 -5.22
C LYS A 1034 -30.47 20.77 -3.74
N GLU A 1035 -29.99 19.78 -2.98
CA GLU A 1035 -30.20 19.71 -1.53
C GLU A 1035 -29.58 20.93 -0.82
N SER A 1036 -28.38 21.35 -1.20
CA SER A 1036 -27.73 22.54 -0.62
C SER A 1036 -28.54 23.83 -0.89
N ILE A 1037 -29.14 23.97 -2.08
CA ILE A 1037 -30.04 25.10 -2.39
C ILE A 1037 -31.33 25.02 -1.57
N LEU A 1038 -31.95 23.84 -1.49
CA LEU A 1038 -33.18 23.65 -0.71
C LEU A 1038 -32.95 23.94 0.77
N HIS A 1039 -31.80 23.51 1.31
CA HIS A 1039 -31.35 23.85 2.65
C HIS A 1039 -31.09 25.36 2.80
N PHE A 1040 -30.50 26.04 1.81
CA PHE A 1040 -30.35 27.50 1.83
C PHE A 1040 -31.71 28.22 1.79
N GLY A 1041 -32.67 27.71 1.01
CA GLY A 1041 -34.04 28.22 0.95
C GLY A 1041 -34.82 28.02 2.25
N SER A 1042 -34.67 26.86 2.90
CA SER A 1042 -35.24 26.60 4.24
C SER A 1042 -34.53 27.41 5.34
N LEU A 1043 -33.25 27.71 5.14
CA LEU A 1043 -32.52 28.68 5.95
C LEU A 1043 -33.08 30.09 5.74
N LEU A 1044 -33.37 30.53 4.50
CA LEU A 1044 -33.90 31.87 4.20
C LEU A 1044 -35.23 32.17 4.90
N THR A 1045 -36.11 31.17 5.05
CA THR A 1045 -37.33 31.30 5.87
C THR A 1045 -37.02 31.39 7.37
N SER A 1046 -35.86 30.89 7.82
CA SER A 1046 -35.33 31.03 9.19
C SER A 1046 -34.41 32.26 9.41
N ILE A 1047 -33.86 32.86 8.34
CA ILE A 1047 -32.86 33.96 8.30
C ILE A 1047 -33.49 35.34 8.61
N SER A 1048 -34.82 35.44 8.74
CA SER A 1048 -35.47 36.61 9.36
C SER A 1048 -35.04 36.87 10.83
N ARG A 1049 -34.19 36.00 11.40
CA ARG A 1049 -33.60 36.05 12.75
C ARG A 1049 -32.05 36.10 12.72
N GLY A 1050 -31.46 37.02 11.97
CA GLY A 1050 -30.01 37.28 12.01
C GLY A 1050 -29.55 38.02 13.28
N GLY A 1051 -28.29 37.82 13.69
CA GLY A 1051 -27.63 38.62 14.73
C GLY A 1051 -26.10 38.40 14.81
N GLU A 1052 -25.41 39.31 15.52
CA GLU A 1052 -23.95 39.54 15.48
C GLU A 1052 -23.11 38.75 16.50
N ALA A 1053 -23.68 37.79 17.23
CA ALA A 1053 -22.93 36.96 18.19
C ALA A 1053 -22.71 35.55 17.65
N ASN A 1054 -21.44 35.10 17.60
CA ASN A 1054 -21.04 33.80 17.08
C ASN A 1054 -21.72 32.64 17.83
N GLY A 1055 -22.62 31.90 17.15
CA GLY A 1055 -23.03 30.55 17.53
C GLY A 1055 -24.36 30.37 18.28
N ASN A 1056 -24.99 31.42 18.83
CA ASN A 1056 -26.21 31.27 19.63
C ASN A 1056 -27.48 31.73 18.90
N ARG A 1057 -28.55 30.92 18.96
CA ARG A 1057 -29.91 31.34 18.56
C ARG A 1057 -30.74 31.72 19.80
N LYS A 1058 -31.77 32.55 19.61
CA LYS A 1058 -32.74 32.90 20.67
C LYS A 1058 -33.30 31.65 21.35
N GLU A 1059 -33.04 31.50 22.63
CA GLU A 1059 -33.70 30.50 23.48
C GLU A 1059 -35.13 30.99 23.79
N THR A 1060 -36.10 30.08 23.79
CA THR A 1060 -37.46 30.43 24.20
C THR A 1060 -37.48 30.55 25.73
N MET A 1061 -37.51 31.79 26.25
CA MET A 1061 -37.68 32.02 27.69
C MET A 1061 -39.14 31.81 28.11
N PRO A 1062 -39.39 31.10 29.21
CA PRO A 1062 -40.71 31.02 29.83
C PRO A 1062 -41.21 32.41 30.20
N LYS A 1063 -42.53 32.59 30.13
CA LYS A 1063 -43.18 33.82 30.59
C LYS A 1063 -42.87 34.11 32.07
N THR A 1064 -42.79 33.07 32.90
CA THR A 1064 -42.42 33.16 34.33
C THR A 1064 -41.03 33.74 34.56
N VAL A 1065 -40.03 33.29 33.80
CA VAL A 1065 -38.66 33.84 33.85
C VAL A 1065 -38.62 35.27 33.31
N LEU A 1066 -39.32 35.55 32.20
CA LEU A 1066 -39.41 36.90 31.64
C LEU A 1066 -40.05 37.89 32.61
N ASP A 1067 -41.10 37.47 33.32
CA ASP A 1067 -41.78 38.30 34.30
C ASP A 1067 -40.89 38.50 35.55
N ALA A 1068 -40.16 37.47 35.99
CA ALA A 1068 -39.15 37.61 37.05
C ALA A 1068 -38.04 38.60 36.68
N VAL A 1069 -37.52 38.54 35.45
CA VAL A 1069 -36.50 39.48 34.95
C VAL A 1069 -37.02 40.92 34.92
N LYS A 1070 -38.27 41.13 34.48
CA LYS A 1070 -38.89 42.46 34.50
C LYS A 1070 -39.06 42.99 35.91
N ASN A 1071 -39.50 42.15 36.85
CA ASN A 1071 -39.64 42.51 38.25
C ASN A 1071 -38.28 42.85 38.85
N ALA A 1072 -37.26 42.01 38.62
CA ALA A 1072 -35.92 42.26 39.13
C ALA A 1072 -35.28 43.53 38.56
N LYS A 1073 -35.49 43.83 37.27
CA LYS A 1073 -35.07 45.12 36.69
C LYS A 1073 -35.75 46.29 37.41
N ARG A 1074 -37.06 46.21 37.60
CA ARG A 1074 -37.85 47.25 38.29
C ARG A 1074 -37.37 47.45 39.74
N ASP A 1075 -37.04 46.38 40.44
CA ASP A 1075 -36.57 46.44 41.83
C ASP A 1075 -35.14 47.01 41.91
N LEU A 1076 -34.26 46.67 40.97
CA LEU A 1076 -32.93 47.27 40.85
C LEU A 1076 -33.00 48.77 40.51
N ASP A 1077 -33.90 49.17 39.62
CA ASP A 1077 -34.14 50.57 39.28
C ASP A 1077 -34.65 51.35 40.52
N ALA A 1078 -35.60 50.77 41.26
CA ALA A 1078 -36.15 51.36 42.50
C ALA A 1078 -35.10 51.48 43.62
N ALA A 1079 -34.09 50.61 43.64
CA ALA A 1079 -32.96 50.66 44.56
C ALA A 1079 -31.86 51.65 44.14
N GLY A 1080 -32.03 52.39 43.04
CA GLY A 1080 -31.03 53.33 42.51
C GLY A 1080 -29.84 52.65 41.83
N LEU A 1081 -30.04 51.42 41.33
CA LEU A 1081 -29.03 50.57 40.70
C LEU A 1081 -29.36 50.31 39.22
N THR A 1082 -29.82 51.35 38.52
CA THR A 1082 -30.28 51.29 37.12
C THR A 1082 -29.23 50.71 36.17
N GLU A 1083 -27.93 50.94 36.42
CA GLU A 1083 -26.84 50.33 35.63
C GLU A 1083 -26.90 48.80 35.61
N TYR A 1084 -27.21 48.17 36.75
CA TYR A 1084 -27.35 46.72 36.87
C TYR A 1084 -28.68 46.23 36.31
N GLY A 1085 -29.76 47.02 36.45
CA GLY A 1085 -31.05 46.74 35.82
C GLY A 1085 -30.98 46.71 34.28
N GLU A 1086 -30.27 47.67 33.68
CA GLU A 1086 -30.01 47.71 32.23
C GLU A 1086 -29.09 46.57 31.79
N GLN A 1087 -28.04 46.28 32.56
CA GLN A 1087 -27.13 45.17 32.29
C GLN A 1087 -27.82 43.82 32.40
N LEU A 1088 -28.76 43.64 33.33
CA LEU A 1088 -29.52 42.40 33.53
C LEU A 1088 -30.30 42.03 32.26
N VAL A 1089 -30.99 43.00 31.65
CA VAL A 1089 -31.83 42.78 30.46
C VAL A 1089 -31.07 42.90 29.15
N LYS A 1090 -29.82 43.35 29.18
CA LYS A 1090 -28.99 43.57 27.99
C LYS A 1090 -28.89 42.31 27.15
N ASN A 1091 -29.39 42.38 25.92
CA ASN A 1091 -29.42 41.29 24.96
C ASN A 1091 -30.20 40.04 25.39
N VAL A 1092 -30.99 40.08 26.48
CA VAL A 1092 -31.77 38.92 26.98
C VAL A 1092 -33.01 38.66 26.12
N THR A 1093 -33.74 39.70 25.71
CA THR A 1093 -34.97 39.55 24.89
C THR A 1093 -34.75 39.71 23.38
N ASN A 1094 -33.53 40.10 23.00
CA ASN A 1094 -33.09 40.34 21.61
C ASN A 1094 -33.08 39.05 20.78
N LYS A 1095 -32.83 39.19 19.47
CA LYS A 1095 -32.84 38.08 18.48
C LYS A 1095 -31.85 36.93 18.80
N ASN A 1096 -30.91 37.15 19.73
CA ASN A 1096 -29.87 36.20 20.18
C ASN A 1096 -29.81 36.02 21.71
N GLY A 1097 -30.87 36.42 22.43
CA GLY A 1097 -30.93 36.34 23.89
C GLY A 1097 -31.54 35.05 24.44
N GLY A 1098 -31.43 34.82 25.74
CA GLY A 1098 -31.89 33.59 26.36
C GLY A 1098 -31.52 33.50 27.84
N ILE A 1099 -31.80 32.34 28.44
CA ILE A 1099 -31.46 32.03 29.83
C ILE A 1099 -29.95 32.06 30.01
N ARG A 1100 -29.16 31.56 29.05
CA ARG A 1100 -27.70 31.61 29.13
C ARG A 1100 -27.15 33.03 29.19
N GLN A 1101 -27.62 33.93 28.32
CA GLN A 1101 -27.22 35.34 28.34
C GLN A 1101 -27.66 36.02 29.65
N LEU A 1102 -28.84 35.66 30.14
CA LEU A 1102 -29.36 36.14 31.41
C LEU A 1102 -28.49 35.68 32.59
N ILE A 1103 -28.09 34.40 32.65
CA ILE A 1103 -27.16 33.88 33.67
C ILE A 1103 -25.81 34.60 33.58
N ASN A 1104 -25.25 34.77 32.38
CA ASN A 1104 -24.00 35.51 32.19
C ASN A 1104 -24.10 36.95 32.69
N ASN A 1105 -25.21 37.64 32.40
CA ASN A 1105 -25.45 39.00 32.89
C ASN A 1105 -25.52 39.01 34.42
N ILE A 1106 -26.26 38.07 35.04
CA ILE A 1106 -26.38 37.93 36.49
C ILE A 1106 -25.00 37.67 37.13
N GLN A 1107 -24.19 36.76 36.57
CA GLN A 1107 -22.83 36.48 37.05
C GLN A 1107 -21.91 37.69 36.94
N LEU A 1108 -21.98 38.45 35.83
CA LEU A 1108 -21.20 39.66 35.64
C LEU A 1108 -21.59 40.73 36.68
N ILE A 1109 -22.90 40.88 36.93
CA ILE A 1109 -23.43 41.81 37.92
C ILE A 1109 -22.95 41.40 39.32
N PHE A 1110 -23.06 40.12 39.70
CA PHE A 1110 -22.55 39.63 40.98
C PHE A 1110 -21.05 39.88 41.15
N LYS A 1111 -20.25 39.64 40.09
CA LYS A 1111 -18.81 39.92 40.11
C LYS A 1111 -18.52 41.41 40.30
N GLN A 1112 -19.20 42.28 39.55
CA GLN A 1112 -19.04 43.73 39.68
C GLN A 1112 -19.47 44.25 41.05
N ILE A 1113 -20.53 43.68 41.63
CA ILE A 1113 -20.96 44.00 42.99
C ILE A 1113 -19.91 43.55 44.01
N ALA A 1114 -19.34 42.36 43.86
CA ALA A 1114 -18.27 41.87 44.73
C ALA A 1114 -17.00 42.73 44.63
N ASP A 1115 -16.60 43.11 43.41
CA ASP A 1115 -15.44 43.95 43.15
C ASP A 1115 -15.64 45.38 43.70
N LYS A 1116 -16.81 46.01 43.47
CA LYS A 1116 -17.14 47.33 44.04
C LYS A 1116 -17.27 47.28 45.57
N SER A 1117 -17.89 46.23 46.13
CA SER A 1117 -17.97 46.06 47.60
C SER A 1117 -16.59 45.86 48.23
N ARG A 1118 -15.64 45.24 47.51
CA ARG A 1118 -14.26 45.09 47.97
C ARG A 1118 -13.47 46.41 47.87
N ALA A 1119 -13.69 47.19 46.81
CA ALA A 1119 -13.09 48.52 46.64
C ALA A 1119 -13.60 49.52 47.70
N ASP A 1120 -14.92 49.58 47.93
CA ASP A 1120 -15.53 50.47 48.94
C ASP A 1120 -15.09 50.14 50.37
N ARG A 1121 -14.74 48.86 50.66
CA ARG A 1121 -14.13 48.45 51.93
C ARG A 1121 -12.66 48.86 52.08
N LEU A 1122 -11.95 49.08 50.97
CA LEU A 1122 -10.56 49.51 50.99
C LEU A 1122 -10.43 51.03 51.14
N ASP A 1123 -11.42 51.79 50.68
CA ASP A 1123 -11.46 53.26 50.79
C ASP A 1123 -12.07 53.76 52.11
N ASN A 1124 -12.99 53.01 52.75
CA ASN A 1124 -13.53 53.37 54.07
C ASN A 1124 -12.72 52.72 55.20
N LYS A 1125 -11.77 53.47 55.78
CA LYS A 1125 -10.87 53.02 56.86
C LYS A 1125 -11.45 53.11 58.28
N GLU A 1126 -12.71 53.50 58.45
CA GLU A 1126 -13.34 53.62 59.77
C GLU A 1126 -14.77 53.06 59.70
N ASP A 1127 -14.91 51.76 59.95
CA ASP A 1127 -15.92 51.14 60.84
C ASP A 1127 -15.91 49.63 60.65
N ASP A 1128 -15.77 48.93 61.77
CA ASP A 1128 -15.58 47.48 61.90
C ASP A 1128 -16.90 46.70 61.77
N ASP A 1129 -17.80 47.13 60.88
CA ASP A 1129 -19.06 46.44 60.63
C ASP A 1129 -18.95 45.51 59.42
N LEU A 1130 -19.02 44.20 59.69
CA LEU A 1130 -18.79 43.07 58.79
C LEU A 1130 -19.75 42.95 57.58
N PHE A 1131 -20.62 43.93 57.33
CA PHE A 1131 -21.67 43.84 56.31
C PHE A 1131 -21.35 44.71 55.09
N ALA A 1132 -21.47 44.12 53.88
CA ALA A 1132 -21.37 44.87 52.63
C ALA A 1132 -22.32 46.08 52.64
N PRO A 1133 -21.97 47.22 52.00
CA PRO A 1133 -22.81 48.42 52.05
C PRO A 1133 -24.25 48.07 51.67
N LYS A 1134 -25.23 48.51 52.50
CA LYS A 1134 -26.66 48.15 52.42
C LYS A 1134 -27.24 48.30 51.00
N LYS A 1135 -26.68 49.22 50.22
CA LYS A 1135 -26.97 49.46 48.80
C LYS A 1135 -26.75 48.22 47.90
N TYR A 1136 -25.71 47.43 48.14
CA TYR A 1136 -25.36 46.24 47.33
C TYR A 1136 -26.07 44.96 47.78
N LEU A 1137 -26.44 44.85 49.06
CA LEU A 1137 -27.30 43.76 49.55
C LEU A 1137 -28.67 43.78 48.87
N ASN A 1138 -29.23 44.98 48.65
CA ASN A 1138 -30.53 45.17 48.00
C ASN A 1138 -30.54 44.75 46.52
N ALA A 1139 -29.38 44.61 45.86
CA ALA A 1139 -29.30 44.11 44.48
C ALA A 1139 -29.33 42.57 44.39
N SER A 1140 -28.95 41.87 45.46
CA SER A 1140 -28.80 40.41 45.42
C SER A 1140 -30.15 39.68 45.44
N GLY A 1141 -31.13 40.18 46.22
CA GLY A 1141 -32.49 39.62 46.29
C GLY A 1141 -33.19 39.51 44.92
N PRO A 1142 -33.29 40.62 44.14
CA PRO A 1142 -33.86 40.60 42.81
C PRO A 1142 -33.18 39.61 41.85
N LEU A 1143 -31.85 39.51 41.89
CA LEU A 1143 -31.07 38.60 41.03
C LEU A 1143 -31.23 37.13 41.44
N ILE A 1144 -31.26 36.85 42.74
CA ILE A 1144 -31.53 35.52 43.29
C ILE A 1144 -32.93 35.05 42.88
N SER A 1145 -33.95 35.91 42.97
CA SER A 1145 -35.31 35.56 42.53
C SER A 1145 -35.39 35.16 41.05
N VAL A 1146 -34.60 35.83 40.20
CA VAL A 1146 -34.48 35.44 38.79
C VAL A 1146 -33.78 34.09 38.66
N MET A 1147 -32.71 33.84 39.43
CA MET A 1147 -32.03 32.55 39.41
C MET A 1147 -32.91 31.41 39.94
N GLU A 1148 -33.72 31.63 40.97
CA GLU A 1148 -34.70 30.67 41.48
C GLU A 1148 -35.73 30.33 40.39
N LYS A 1149 -36.22 31.32 39.64
CA LYS A 1149 -37.17 31.06 38.54
C LYS A 1149 -36.52 30.37 37.34
N ILE A 1150 -35.22 30.58 37.12
CA ILE A 1150 -34.44 29.80 36.16
C ILE A 1150 -34.25 28.37 36.68
N GLN A 1151 -33.98 28.18 37.97
CA GLN A 1151 -33.81 26.87 38.59
C GLN A 1151 -35.13 26.09 38.60
N ASP A 1152 -36.26 26.71 38.96
CA ASP A 1152 -37.62 26.15 38.86
C ASP A 1152 -37.98 25.71 37.43
N TYR A 1153 -37.38 26.34 36.42
CA TYR A 1153 -37.57 25.99 35.02
C TYR A 1153 -36.66 24.84 34.55
N VAL A 1154 -35.57 24.59 35.27
CA VAL A 1154 -34.52 23.62 34.90
C VAL A 1154 -34.64 22.35 35.74
N GLU A 1155 -35.12 22.44 36.97
CA GLU A 1155 -35.36 21.35 37.88
C GLU A 1155 -36.85 20.97 37.88
N PRO A 1156 -37.19 19.67 37.90
CA PRO A 1156 -38.58 19.24 37.95
C PRO A 1156 -39.20 19.57 39.32
N GLN A 1157 -40.33 20.29 39.35
CA GLN A 1157 -41.21 20.21 40.51
C GLN A 1157 -41.81 18.80 40.57
N ARG A 1158 -41.41 18.01 41.56
CA ARG A 1158 -42.15 16.82 41.98
C ARG A 1158 -43.48 17.28 42.57
N ASN A 1159 -44.49 17.49 41.73
CA ASN A 1159 -45.86 17.63 42.22
C ASN A 1159 -46.31 16.24 42.71
N ASN A 1160 -46.40 16.10 44.04
CA ASN A 1160 -46.99 14.94 44.71
C ASN A 1160 -48.54 15.00 44.76
N ASP A 1161 -49.17 15.97 44.11
CA ASP A 1161 -50.62 16.14 44.17
C ASP A 1161 -51.27 15.81 42.81
N GLU A 1162 -51.93 14.65 42.80
CA GLU A 1162 -52.87 14.22 41.77
C GLU A 1162 -54.13 15.11 41.83
N ASP A 1163 -54.27 16.06 40.92
CA ASP A 1163 -55.57 16.66 40.59
C ASP A 1163 -55.86 16.54 39.07
N PRO A 1164 -56.80 15.68 38.64
CA PRO A 1164 -56.98 15.34 37.22
C PRO A 1164 -57.64 16.42 36.35
N GLU A 1165 -58.21 17.48 36.92
CA GLU A 1165 -59.17 18.34 36.19
C GLU A 1165 -58.59 19.60 35.52
N ASN A 1166 -57.32 19.96 35.77
CA ASN A 1166 -56.74 21.19 35.19
C ASN A 1166 -55.72 20.90 34.07
N LYS A 1167 -56.20 20.35 32.94
CA LYS A 1167 -55.40 20.04 31.75
C LYS A 1167 -55.57 21.08 30.64
N ASP A 1168 -55.25 22.35 30.90
CA ASP A 1168 -54.90 23.26 29.81
C ASP A 1168 -53.92 24.36 30.24
N ASN A 1169 -52.79 24.43 29.52
CA ASN A 1169 -51.85 25.56 29.42
C ASN A 1169 -50.62 25.73 30.33
N SER A 1170 -50.19 24.77 31.15
CA SER A 1170 -48.82 24.82 31.70
C SER A 1170 -48.13 23.46 31.76
N ARG A 1171 -47.67 22.94 30.62
CA ARG A 1171 -46.69 21.85 30.62
C ARG A 1171 -45.33 22.42 31.00
N SER A 1172 -44.90 22.23 32.25
CA SER A 1172 -43.50 22.35 32.64
C SER A 1172 -42.74 21.22 31.94
N TYR A 1173 -41.90 21.56 30.96
CA TYR A 1173 -41.06 20.60 30.27
C TYR A 1173 -39.85 20.27 31.16
N ASP A 1174 -39.58 18.99 31.41
CA ASP A 1174 -38.38 18.52 32.09
C ASP A 1174 -37.15 18.66 31.19
N ARG A 1175 -36.62 19.89 31.12
CA ARG A 1175 -35.45 20.20 30.29
C ARG A 1175 -34.12 19.90 30.98
N GLY A 1176 -34.04 18.90 31.88
CA GLY A 1176 -32.91 18.65 32.76
C GLY A 1176 -31.51 18.83 32.14
N GLY A 1177 -30.53 19.23 32.95
CA GLY A 1177 -29.16 19.56 32.52
C GLY A 1177 -28.87 21.08 32.57
N ASP A 1178 -27.60 21.43 32.74
CA ASP A 1178 -27.17 22.83 32.94
C ASP A 1178 -27.50 23.72 31.71
N PRO A 1179 -28.31 24.79 31.84
CA PRO A 1179 -28.64 25.71 30.73
C PRO A 1179 -27.42 26.36 30.07
N LEU A 1180 -26.30 26.45 30.77
CA LEU A 1180 -25.04 26.97 30.23
C LEU A 1180 -24.47 26.10 29.09
N ASN A 1181 -24.89 24.83 29.01
CA ASN A 1181 -24.48 23.90 27.94
C ASN A 1181 -25.28 24.03 26.64
N ARG A 1182 -26.34 24.86 26.64
CA ARG A 1182 -27.20 24.97 25.48
C ARG A 1182 -26.60 25.89 24.41
N ILE A 1183 -26.74 25.45 23.17
CA ILE A 1183 -26.50 26.16 21.92
C ILE A 1183 -27.82 26.81 21.43
N GLY A 1184 -28.97 26.26 21.84
CA GLY A 1184 -30.30 26.80 21.62
C GLY A 1184 -31.41 25.98 22.28
N ASN A 1185 -32.32 25.44 21.46
CA ASN A 1185 -33.46 24.63 21.92
C ASN A 1185 -33.20 23.13 21.71
N GLU A 1186 -32.09 22.60 22.20
CA GLU A 1186 -31.81 21.16 22.19
C GLU A 1186 -32.41 20.41 23.39
N ILE A 1187 -32.58 19.10 23.22
CA ILE A 1187 -32.87 18.14 24.29
C ILE A 1187 -31.54 17.63 24.86
N MET A 1188 -31.37 17.76 26.17
CA MET A 1188 -30.20 17.29 26.89
C MET A 1188 -30.44 15.85 27.34
N LEU A 1189 -29.54 14.94 26.95
CA LEU A 1189 -29.60 13.52 27.30
C LEU A 1189 -28.38 13.12 28.14
N GLU A 1190 -28.63 12.68 29.38
CA GLU A 1190 -27.62 12.34 30.39
C GLU A 1190 -27.39 10.82 30.48
N MET A 1191 -26.24 10.40 31.03
CA MET A 1191 -25.85 8.97 31.11
C MET A 1191 -26.93 8.03 31.69
N PRO A 1192 -27.62 8.36 32.81
CA PRO A 1192 -28.67 7.49 33.34
C PRO A 1192 -29.75 7.21 32.30
N GLU A 1193 -30.11 8.21 31.50
CA GLU A 1193 -31.17 8.15 30.49
C GLU A 1193 -30.77 7.30 29.27
N LEU A 1194 -29.47 7.29 28.94
CA LEU A 1194 -28.90 6.47 27.86
C LEU A 1194 -28.73 5.00 28.28
N THR A 1195 -28.64 4.74 29.58
CA THR A 1195 -28.54 3.38 30.14
C THR A 1195 -29.89 2.77 30.54
N LEU A 1196 -30.93 3.59 30.68
CA LEU A 1196 -32.32 3.20 31.02
C LEU A 1196 -32.86 2.13 30.13
#